data_AF-A0A970H9C2-F1
#
_entry.id   AF-A0A970H9C2-F1
#
_cell.length_a   1.000
_cell.length_b   1.000
_cell.length_c   1.000
_cell.angle_alpha   90.00
_cell.angle_beta   90.00
_cell.angle_gamma   90.00
#
_symmetry.space_group_name_H-M   'P 1'
#
loop_
_entity.id
_entity.type
_entity.pdbx_description
1 polymer ?
#
loop_
_entity_poly.entity_id
_entity_poly.type
_entity_poly.pdbx_seq_one_letter_code
_entity_poly.pdbx_strand_id
1 'polypeptide(L)'
;MRSAMRWLGLGLLVMTLGGTAALGAESVPLWYDVGEREAAGVLAARVVTPTRARLVALDRDELAMRLAAAPSETEAPRGLDTARIEIPLPDGRLLPMRIVDSPVIAPELAARYPELHTFRLIGAEEPGYTGRGSWTPRGFHAMLRTPDGLVLVDPLAPGETYYHQAYYRADVERGPDPEWSCGVTGHAPAAPVAGVEAALAAGPPLRTYRLALATTGEYSVAVCGANPTKPCVLAEQVVAMNRINFVYEQDVAIRMILVANNDAIIYLDGAKDPYTNNNGSAMLGQNQSTIDSVIGSANYDLGHVFSTGGGGVAYLGVVCESGWKAGGVTGLPNPVGDPFYIDYVAHEMGHQWGANHTFNGSTGSCSGGNRNPGTAYEPGSGSTIMAYAGICSPQNLQPHSDPYFHAVSLDEIVDYSRDDWGNTCATVVPHPNELPVVSAGANYTIPHSTPFALTGSASDADGDTLTYAWEEWDRGPAGHPNSPSGDAPIFRSFPPTPSPTRTFPKLADLLANTATIGEVLPFSGRPPVDMRLTVRDNSAPAGAFASAFMSLTIASSGPFRVTDPNTALVWNGPGPHAVTWDVAGTDAAPVSCAAVDILLSTDGGYSYPLTLLAAAPNDGSASIVVETPNTTKARVKVACSTNVFFDISNADFTILDAGLFQDYFETGDLSRWSHAH
;
A
#
# COMPACT_ATOMS: atom_id res chain seq x y z
N MET A 1 67.09 -1.76 79.36
CA MET A 1 67.37 -3.13 78.88
C MET A 1 66.78 -3.27 77.47
N ARG A 2 67.67 -3.37 76.46
CA ARG A 2 67.55 -3.96 75.11
C ARG A 2 66.33 -3.54 74.24
N SER A 3 66.49 -2.65 73.25
CA SER A 3 66.99 -2.90 71.86
C SER A 3 66.02 -3.72 70.99
N ALA A 4 65.65 -3.42 69.74
CA ALA A 4 66.00 -2.35 68.80
C ALA A 4 65.10 -2.45 67.52
N MET A 5 64.81 -1.31 66.84
CA MET A 5 64.88 -1.04 65.37
C MET A 5 63.98 -1.83 64.35
N ARG A 6 63.38 -1.31 63.25
CA ARG A 6 63.52 -0.15 62.32
C ARG A 6 62.24 0.09 61.46
N TRP A 7 62.03 1.36 61.03
CA TRP A 7 61.67 1.95 59.69
C TRP A 7 60.84 1.12 58.65
N LEU A 8 59.95 1.60 57.76
CA LEU A 8 59.59 2.84 57.03
C LEU A 8 58.05 2.78 56.74
N GLY A 9 57.27 3.76 56.29
CA GLY A 9 57.44 5.10 55.74
C GLY A 9 56.20 5.47 54.88
N LEU A 10 55.96 6.78 54.73
CA LEU A 10 55.12 7.47 53.73
C LEU A 10 53.59 7.39 53.85
N GLY A 11 53.00 8.47 54.39
CA GLY A 11 51.66 8.92 54.02
C GLY A 11 51.73 9.76 52.75
N LEU A 12 50.81 9.50 51.82
CA LEU A 12 50.57 10.35 50.64
C LEU A 12 49.08 10.70 50.57
N LEU A 13 48.87 12.01 50.49
CA LEU A 13 47.67 12.78 50.20
C LEU A 13 46.87 12.18 49.02
N VAL A 14 45.59 11.88 49.21
CA VAL A 14 44.65 11.64 48.08
C VAL A 14 43.62 12.76 48.08
N MET A 15 43.69 13.56 47.01
CA MET A 15 42.73 14.59 46.65
C MET A 15 41.37 13.97 46.33
N THR A 16 40.32 14.62 46.83
CA THR A 16 38.93 14.41 46.47
C THR A 16 38.66 14.89 45.03
N LEU A 17 38.34 13.95 44.14
CA LEU A 17 37.64 14.23 42.87
C LEU A 17 36.22 13.65 42.98
N GLY A 18 35.28 14.52 43.33
CA GLY A 18 33.86 14.24 43.18
C GLY A 18 33.45 14.52 41.74
N GLY A 19 33.27 13.45 40.97
CA GLY A 19 32.66 13.48 39.65
C GLY A 19 31.83 12.22 39.49
N THR A 20 30.54 12.28 39.83
CA THR A 20 29.58 11.25 39.46
C THR A 20 29.33 11.38 37.97
N ALA A 21 30.08 10.65 37.17
CA ALA A 21 29.68 10.34 35.80
C ALA A 21 28.41 9.49 35.90
N ALA A 22 27.26 10.06 35.54
CA ALA A 22 26.08 9.28 35.22
C ALA A 22 26.41 8.51 33.93
N LEU A 23 26.79 7.25 34.09
CA LEU A 23 26.78 6.29 32.98
C LEU A 23 25.31 6.12 32.59
N GLY A 24 24.90 6.76 31.49
CA GLY A 24 23.64 6.39 30.84
C GLY A 24 23.76 4.92 30.44
N ALA A 25 22.83 4.09 30.92
CA ALA A 25 22.73 2.73 30.41
C ALA A 25 22.39 2.82 28.92
N GLU A 26 23.27 2.33 28.05
CA GLU A 26 22.90 2.10 26.65
C GLU A 26 21.75 1.08 26.64
N SER A 27 20.64 1.43 25.99
CA SER A 27 19.52 0.52 25.80
C SER A 27 19.99 -0.71 25.02
N VAL A 28 19.66 -1.91 25.49
CA VAL A 28 19.97 -3.15 24.77
C VAL A 28 19.32 -3.10 23.38
N PRO A 29 20.05 -3.34 22.28
CA PRO A 29 19.47 -3.36 20.95
C PRO A 29 18.45 -4.50 20.79
N LEU A 30 17.30 -4.19 20.19
CA LEU A 30 16.25 -5.18 19.89
C LEU A 30 16.59 -6.02 18.65
N TRP A 31 17.24 -5.40 17.67
CA TRP A 31 17.54 -6.00 16.37
C TRP A 31 19.03 -5.92 16.05
N TYR A 32 19.55 -6.96 15.40
CA TYR A 32 20.94 -7.05 14.95
C TYR A 32 20.97 -7.40 13.46
N ASP A 33 21.74 -6.66 12.66
CA ASP A 33 21.94 -7.01 11.25
C ASP A 33 22.71 -8.33 11.12
N VAL A 34 22.21 -9.22 10.25
CA VAL A 34 22.84 -10.53 9.99
C VAL A 34 23.15 -10.71 8.51
N GLY A 35 24.26 -11.39 8.22
CA GLY A 35 24.63 -11.73 6.85
C GLY A 35 23.95 -13.02 6.37
N GLU A 36 23.81 -13.19 5.05
CA GLU A 36 23.24 -14.43 4.47
C GLU A 36 23.97 -15.71 4.92
N ARG A 37 25.30 -15.65 5.10
CA ARG A 37 26.09 -16.80 5.58
C ARG A 37 25.69 -17.24 6.98
N GLU A 38 25.29 -16.31 7.83
CA GLU A 38 24.88 -16.57 9.22
C GLU A 38 23.48 -17.19 9.25
N ALA A 39 22.57 -16.71 8.40
CA ALA A 39 21.21 -17.22 8.28
C ALA A 39 21.08 -18.45 7.34
N ALA A 40 22.18 -18.92 6.72
CA ALA A 40 22.16 -19.84 5.58
C ALA A 40 21.34 -21.13 5.80
N GLY A 41 21.33 -21.65 7.03
CA GLY A 41 20.56 -22.87 7.38
C GLY A 41 19.05 -22.71 7.31
N VAL A 42 18.54 -21.47 7.39
CA VAL A 42 17.11 -21.14 7.39
C VAL A 42 16.66 -20.56 6.04
N LEU A 43 17.57 -19.93 5.29
CA LEU A 43 17.29 -19.32 3.98
C LEU A 43 16.59 -20.27 3.00
N ALA A 44 16.98 -21.56 3.01
CA ALA A 44 16.45 -22.55 2.10
C ALA A 44 14.97 -22.91 2.36
N ALA A 45 14.43 -22.55 3.54
CA ALA A 45 13.06 -22.83 3.97
C ALA A 45 12.14 -21.60 3.89
N ARG A 46 12.58 -20.51 3.25
CA ARG A 46 11.78 -19.30 3.04
C ARG A 46 10.52 -19.57 2.26
N VAL A 47 9.41 -19.03 2.73
CA VAL A 47 8.14 -19.02 1.97
C VAL A 47 8.07 -17.79 1.07
N VAL A 48 8.49 -16.63 1.57
CA VAL A 48 8.52 -15.37 0.82
C VAL A 48 9.96 -15.01 0.52
N THR A 49 10.26 -14.80 -0.77
CA THR A 49 11.60 -14.45 -1.26
C THR A 49 11.52 -13.13 -2.02
N PRO A 50 11.60 -11.98 -1.32
CA PRO A 50 11.66 -10.69 -1.98
C PRO A 50 13.00 -10.51 -2.71
N THR A 51 12.99 -9.75 -3.80
CA THR A 51 14.20 -9.41 -4.58
C THR A 51 15.17 -8.54 -3.80
N ARG A 52 14.67 -7.80 -2.80
CA ARG A 52 15.45 -7.01 -1.84
C ARG A 52 14.90 -7.19 -0.43
N ALA A 53 15.78 -7.50 0.51
CA ALA A 53 15.45 -7.57 1.92
C ALA A 53 16.67 -7.27 2.79
N ARG A 54 16.39 -6.70 3.97
CA ARG A 54 17.34 -6.61 5.07
C ARG A 54 17.14 -7.79 6.01
N LEU A 55 18.22 -8.50 6.34
CA LEU A 55 18.16 -9.64 7.25
C LEU A 55 18.57 -9.20 8.65
N VAL A 56 17.75 -9.58 9.64
CA VAL A 56 17.95 -9.20 11.03
C VAL A 56 17.70 -10.36 11.98
N ALA A 57 18.40 -10.37 13.10
CA ALA A 57 18.14 -11.22 14.25
C ALA A 57 17.40 -10.44 15.34
N LEU A 58 16.45 -11.09 16.00
CA LEU A 58 15.62 -10.53 17.06
C LEU A 58 16.07 -10.99 18.45
N ASP A 59 16.27 -10.05 19.37
CA ASP A 59 16.29 -10.37 20.80
C ASP A 59 14.87 -10.56 21.32
N ARG A 60 14.50 -11.83 21.52
CA ARG A 60 13.13 -12.22 21.86
C ARG A 60 12.76 -11.88 23.31
N ASP A 61 13.72 -11.98 24.22
CA ASP A 61 13.47 -11.70 25.63
C ASP A 61 13.28 -10.20 25.83
N GLU A 62 14.11 -9.39 25.15
CA GLU A 62 13.97 -7.95 25.12
C GLU A 62 12.65 -7.52 24.48
N LEU A 63 12.26 -8.12 23.34
CA LEU A 63 10.97 -7.82 22.71
C LEU A 63 9.81 -8.11 23.67
N ALA A 64 9.80 -9.30 24.28
CA ALA A 64 8.73 -9.71 25.18
C ALA A 64 8.58 -8.74 26.36
N MET A 65 9.69 -8.28 26.95
CA MET A 65 9.67 -7.28 28.03
C MET A 65 9.08 -5.95 27.56
N ARG A 66 9.44 -5.45 26.38
CA ARG A 66 8.91 -4.19 25.84
C ARG A 66 7.43 -4.27 25.49
N LEU A 67 7.01 -5.39 24.89
CA LEU A 67 5.62 -5.63 24.52
C LEU A 67 4.69 -5.73 25.74
N ALA A 68 5.17 -6.28 26.86
CA ALA A 68 4.42 -6.35 28.11
C ALA A 68 4.09 -4.97 28.72
N ALA A 69 4.76 -3.90 28.29
CA ALA A 69 4.48 -2.53 28.70
C ALA A 69 3.38 -1.85 27.85
N ALA A 70 2.89 -2.50 26.78
CA ALA A 70 1.87 -1.93 25.91
C ALA A 70 0.56 -1.65 26.67
N PRO A 71 0.04 -0.41 26.66
CA PRO A 71 -1.26 -0.13 27.22
C PRO A 71 -2.37 -0.75 26.36
N SER A 72 -3.51 -1.06 26.97
CA SER A 72 -4.73 -1.43 26.24
C SER A 72 -5.20 -0.26 25.36
N GLU A 73 -5.66 -0.56 24.14
CA GLU A 73 -6.29 0.43 23.25
C GLU A 73 -7.53 1.09 23.86
N THR A 74 -8.18 0.48 24.84
CA THR A 74 -9.36 1.03 25.52
C THR A 74 -9.02 1.97 26.68
N GLU A 75 -7.77 2.00 27.12
CA GLU A 75 -7.28 2.82 28.24
C GLU A 75 -6.34 3.96 27.80
N ALA A 76 -6.02 4.03 26.50
CA ALA A 76 -4.99 4.91 25.94
C ALA A 76 -5.47 6.37 25.82
N PRO A 77 -5.06 7.25 26.77
CA PRO A 77 -3.87 8.06 26.51
C PRO A 77 -2.71 7.86 27.51
N ARG A 78 -2.87 7.06 28.57
CA ARG A 78 -1.80 6.88 29.59
C ARG A 78 -0.83 5.77 29.19
N GLY A 79 0.48 6.07 29.16
CA GLY A 79 1.54 5.07 28.92
C GLY A 79 2.00 4.88 27.47
N LEU A 80 1.37 5.56 26.50
CA LEU A 80 1.76 5.53 25.08
C LEU A 80 3.22 5.95 24.84
N ASP A 81 3.74 6.90 25.63
CA ASP A 81 5.12 7.37 25.45
C ASP A 81 6.16 6.40 26.03
N THR A 82 5.77 5.51 26.93
CA THR A 82 6.69 4.57 27.61
C THR A 82 6.77 3.20 26.93
N ALA A 83 5.75 2.80 26.16
CA ALA A 83 5.73 1.53 25.45
C ALA A 83 6.23 1.72 24.01
N ARG A 84 7.50 1.38 23.76
CA ARG A 84 8.16 1.57 22.45
C ARG A 84 8.96 0.35 22.01
N ILE A 85 8.98 0.12 20.71
CA ILE A 85 9.87 -0.83 20.03
C ILE A 85 10.45 -0.18 18.78
N GLU A 86 11.61 -0.62 18.34
CA GLU A 86 12.14 -0.27 17.04
C GLU A 86 11.72 -1.33 16.01
N ILE A 87 11.42 -0.88 14.80
CA ILE A 87 11.10 -1.74 13.66
C ILE A 87 12.18 -1.59 12.59
N PRO A 88 12.80 -2.70 12.12
CA PRO A 88 13.80 -2.64 11.06
C PRO A 88 13.13 -2.27 9.74
N LEU A 89 13.70 -1.27 9.06
CA LEU A 89 13.32 -0.89 7.71
C LEU A 89 14.31 -1.46 6.67
N PRO A 90 13.88 -1.68 5.43
CA PRO A 90 14.74 -2.19 4.36
C PRO A 90 15.92 -1.28 4.01
N ASP A 91 15.80 0.03 4.30
CA ASP A 91 16.84 1.05 4.05
C ASP A 91 17.98 1.04 5.09
N GLY A 92 17.91 0.17 6.11
CA GLY A 92 18.90 0.08 7.19
C GLY A 92 18.52 0.87 8.45
N ARG A 93 17.48 1.71 8.42
CA ARG A 93 17.00 2.42 9.62
C ARG A 93 16.30 1.48 10.59
N LEU A 94 16.30 1.88 11.86
CA LEU A 94 15.45 1.31 12.91
C LEU A 94 14.44 2.39 13.28
N LEU A 95 13.16 2.14 12.99
CA LEU A 95 12.08 3.09 13.17
C LEU A 95 11.47 2.96 14.57
N PRO A 96 11.54 3.97 15.44
CA PRO A 96 10.92 3.94 16.76
C PRO A 96 9.39 4.04 16.65
N MET A 97 8.70 3.05 17.19
CA MET A 97 7.24 2.95 17.19
C MET A 97 6.72 2.90 18.61
N ARG A 98 5.67 3.68 18.91
CA ARG A 98 4.79 3.43 20.05
C ARG A 98 3.93 2.20 19.77
N ILE A 99 3.67 1.41 20.80
CA ILE A 99 2.85 0.20 20.71
C ILE A 99 1.61 0.31 21.58
N VAL A 100 0.50 -0.25 21.10
CA VAL A 100 -0.77 -0.35 21.82
C VAL A 100 -1.31 -1.76 21.66
N ASP A 101 -1.67 -2.41 22.77
CA ASP A 101 -2.33 -3.71 22.74
C ASP A 101 -3.70 -3.58 22.05
N SER A 102 -3.85 -4.29 20.93
CA SER A 102 -5.00 -4.20 20.02
C SER A 102 -5.38 -5.63 19.57
N PRO A 103 -6.14 -6.37 20.39
CA PRO A 103 -6.41 -7.78 20.18
C PRO A 103 -7.32 -8.03 18.97
N VAL A 104 -7.00 -9.08 18.22
CA VAL A 104 -7.85 -9.61 17.12
C VAL A 104 -8.56 -10.92 17.50
N ILE A 105 -8.50 -11.30 18.77
CA ILE A 105 -9.15 -12.48 19.33
C ILE A 105 -9.97 -12.08 20.56
N ALA A 106 -11.10 -12.75 20.78
CA ALA A 106 -11.94 -12.50 21.94
C ALA A 106 -11.19 -12.78 23.27
N PRO A 107 -11.49 -12.06 24.36
CA PRO A 107 -10.78 -12.20 25.64
C PRO A 107 -10.75 -13.63 26.19
N GLU A 108 -11.82 -14.41 25.99
CA GLU A 108 -11.90 -15.80 26.46
C GLU A 108 -10.97 -16.72 25.67
N LEU A 109 -10.76 -16.44 24.38
CA LEU A 109 -9.80 -17.17 23.57
C LEU A 109 -8.37 -16.77 23.94
N ALA A 110 -8.11 -15.47 24.11
CA ALA A 110 -6.82 -14.96 24.60
C ALA A 110 -6.43 -15.58 25.96
N ALA A 111 -7.38 -15.76 26.88
CA ALA A 111 -7.11 -16.40 28.17
C ALA A 111 -6.67 -17.88 28.05
N ARG A 112 -7.06 -18.58 26.98
CA ARG A 112 -6.63 -19.97 26.70
C ARG A 112 -5.32 -20.03 25.92
N TYR A 113 -4.98 -18.97 25.20
CA TYR A 113 -3.78 -18.84 24.37
C TYR A 113 -3.06 -17.51 24.70
N PRO A 114 -2.55 -17.37 25.94
CA PRO A 114 -1.97 -16.12 26.43
C PRO A 114 -0.70 -15.70 25.69
N GLU A 115 -0.14 -16.54 24.84
CA GLU A 115 1.03 -16.27 24.00
C GLU A 115 0.72 -15.56 22.67
N LEU A 116 -0.56 -15.29 22.37
CA LEU A 116 -1.00 -14.63 21.15
C LEU A 116 -1.31 -13.16 21.39
N HIS A 117 -0.43 -12.27 20.93
CA HIS A 117 -0.59 -10.82 21.10
C HIS A 117 -0.57 -10.09 19.77
N THR A 118 -1.39 -9.05 19.66
CA THR A 118 -1.43 -8.16 18.50
C THR A 118 -1.44 -6.71 18.94
N PHE A 119 -0.75 -5.88 18.18
CA PHE A 119 -0.46 -4.50 18.53
C PHE A 119 -0.75 -3.57 17.37
N ARG A 120 -1.22 -2.36 17.69
CA ARG A 120 -1.13 -1.21 16.79
C ARG A 120 0.25 -0.57 16.95
N LEU A 121 0.87 -0.25 15.83
CA LEU A 121 2.17 0.43 15.75
C LEU A 121 1.94 1.85 15.26
N ILE A 122 2.45 2.83 16.00
CA ILE A 122 2.33 4.26 15.68
C ILE A 122 3.72 4.88 15.71
N GLY A 123 4.11 5.57 14.63
CA GLY A 123 5.40 6.27 14.57
C GLY A 123 5.57 7.21 15.77
N ALA A 124 6.67 7.03 16.50
CA ALA A 124 6.86 7.78 17.74
C ALA A 124 7.16 9.27 17.47
N GLU A 125 7.88 9.52 16.38
CA GLU A 125 8.32 10.83 15.92
C GLU A 125 7.79 11.16 14.51
N GLU A 126 7.37 10.15 13.75
CA GLU A 126 6.87 10.26 12.38
C GLU A 126 5.45 9.68 12.30
N PRO A 127 4.39 10.45 12.64
CA PRO A 127 3.03 9.93 12.74
C PRO A 127 2.46 9.30 11.46
N GLY A 128 3.01 9.66 10.28
CA GLY A 128 2.66 9.05 9.00
C GLY A 128 3.09 7.57 8.86
N TYR A 129 3.87 7.05 9.80
CA TYR A 129 4.19 5.63 9.88
C TYR A 129 3.20 4.94 10.82
N THR A 130 2.37 4.07 10.27
CA THR A 130 1.36 3.31 11.02
C THR A 130 1.39 1.85 10.60
N GLY A 131 0.99 0.96 11.49
CA GLY A 131 1.02 -0.46 11.19
C GLY A 131 0.37 -1.33 12.24
N ARG A 132 0.42 -2.64 12.01
CA ARG A 132 0.07 -3.66 13.01
C ARG A 132 1.20 -4.66 13.16
N GLY A 133 1.43 -5.08 14.40
CA GLY A 133 2.41 -6.08 14.78
C GLY A 133 1.73 -7.27 15.47
N SER A 134 2.28 -8.46 15.33
CA SER A 134 1.85 -9.66 16.05
C SER A 134 3.04 -10.37 16.67
N TRP A 135 2.87 -10.83 17.89
CA TRP A 135 3.84 -11.64 18.63
C TRP A 135 3.17 -12.94 19.01
N THR A 136 3.66 -14.03 18.44
CA THR A 136 3.11 -15.38 18.62
C THR A 136 4.24 -16.39 18.76
N PRO A 137 3.97 -17.67 19.09
CA PRO A 137 4.98 -18.74 19.03
C PRO A 137 5.65 -18.91 17.66
N ARG A 138 5.09 -18.32 16.60
CA ARG A 138 5.64 -18.35 15.24
C ARG A 138 6.55 -17.15 14.94
N GLY A 139 6.86 -16.32 15.92
CA GLY A 139 7.77 -15.17 15.76
C GLY A 139 7.04 -13.83 15.66
N PHE A 140 7.82 -12.77 15.48
CA PHE A 140 7.29 -11.41 15.33
C PHE A 140 6.98 -11.13 13.87
N HIS A 141 5.78 -10.61 13.61
CA HIS A 141 5.38 -10.18 12.27
C HIS A 141 4.89 -8.75 12.34
N ALA A 142 5.25 -7.91 11.38
CA ALA A 142 4.73 -6.55 11.27
C ALA A 142 4.42 -6.16 9.83
N MET A 143 3.40 -5.34 9.67
CA MET A 143 3.00 -4.70 8.42
C MET A 143 2.88 -3.20 8.69
N LEU A 144 3.68 -2.40 7.98
CA LEU A 144 3.79 -0.96 8.20
C LEU A 144 3.58 -0.20 6.90
N ARG A 145 2.76 0.82 6.95
CA ARG A 145 2.69 1.85 5.92
C ARG A 145 3.77 2.88 6.19
N THR A 146 4.55 3.18 5.16
CA THR A 146 5.53 4.26 5.15
C THR A 146 5.25 5.17 3.96
N PRO A 147 5.83 6.39 3.92
CA PRO A 147 5.80 7.24 2.73
C PRO A 147 6.39 6.58 1.47
N ASP A 148 7.31 5.63 1.64
CA ASP A 148 8.01 4.94 0.56
C ASP A 148 7.32 3.65 0.11
N GLY A 149 6.26 3.23 0.79
CA GLY A 149 5.47 2.04 0.48
C GLY A 149 5.17 1.17 1.70
N LEU A 150 4.65 -0.03 1.45
CA LEU A 150 4.36 -0.97 2.52
C LEU A 150 5.60 -1.80 2.86
N VAL A 151 6.00 -1.79 4.13
CA VAL A 151 7.08 -2.60 4.68
C VAL A 151 6.50 -3.78 5.47
N LEU A 152 7.09 -4.95 5.27
CA LEU A 152 6.83 -6.14 6.07
C LEU A 152 8.09 -6.54 6.85
N VAL A 153 7.90 -7.01 8.07
CA VAL A 153 8.93 -7.68 8.88
C VAL A 153 8.40 -9.06 9.23
N ASP A 154 9.05 -10.11 8.72
CA ASP A 154 8.59 -11.48 8.88
C ASP A 154 9.72 -12.44 9.27
N PRO A 155 9.42 -13.53 10.00
CA PRO A 155 10.36 -14.62 10.19
C PRO A 155 10.84 -15.17 8.86
N LEU A 156 12.10 -15.62 8.81
CA LEU A 156 12.68 -16.16 7.57
C LEU A 156 12.01 -17.46 7.10
N ALA A 157 11.46 -18.26 8.01
CA ALA A 157 10.86 -19.53 7.66
C ALA A 157 9.68 -19.85 8.61
N PRO A 158 8.78 -20.77 8.23
CA PRO A 158 7.68 -21.18 9.10
C PRO A 158 8.21 -21.75 10.43
N GLY A 159 7.75 -21.18 11.54
CA GLY A 159 8.19 -21.56 12.89
C GLY A 159 9.56 -21.04 13.30
N GLU A 160 10.24 -20.25 12.45
CA GLU A 160 11.42 -19.48 12.86
C GLU A 160 10.99 -18.34 13.80
N THR A 161 11.83 -18.00 14.78
CA THR A 161 11.50 -16.97 15.78
C THR A 161 12.64 -16.00 16.06
N TYR A 162 13.83 -16.27 15.54
CA TYR A 162 15.03 -15.49 15.75
C TYR A 162 15.39 -14.67 14.50
N TYR A 163 15.53 -15.32 13.34
CA TYR A 163 15.87 -14.64 12.10
C TYR A 163 14.64 -14.12 11.37
N HIS A 164 14.69 -12.85 10.98
CA HIS A 164 13.64 -12.16 10.25
C HIS A 164 14.20 -11.46 9.00
N GLN A 165 13.29 -11.06 8.12
CA GLN A 165 13.54 -10.20 6.97
C GLN A 165 12.63 -8.97 7.00
N ALA A 166 13.20 -7.80 6.76
CA ALA A 166 12.47 -6.56 6.49
C ALA A 166 12.54 -6.23 5.00
N TYR A 167 11.39 -6.05 4.35
CA TYR A 167 11.31 -5.86 2.90
C TYR A 167 10.12 -4.99 2.50
N TYR A 168 10.21 -4.35 1.33
CA TYR A 168 9.03 -3.73 0.74
C TYR A 168 8.16 -4.80 0.08
N ARG A 169 6.85 -4.70 0.24
CA ARG A 169 5.91 -5.61 -0.42
C ARG A 169 6.09 -5.64 -1.94
N ALA A 170 6.40 -4.49 -2.53
CA ALA A 170 6.64 -4.34 -3.96
C ALA A 170 7.84 -5.16 -4.48
N ASP A 171 8.76 -5.58 -3.60
CA ASP A 171 9.90 -6.42 -3.95
C ASP A 171 9.56 -7.91 -3.98
N VAL A 172 8.33 -8.32 -3.63
CA VAL A 172 7.87 -9.71 -3.68
C VAL A 172 7.45 -10.08 -5.09
N GLU A 173 8.11 -11.09 -5.67
CA GLU A 173 7.73 -11.67 -6.94
C GLU A 173 6.68 -12.77 -6.78
N ARG A 174 5.85 -12.96 -7.81
CA ARG A 174 4.89 -14.05 -7.84
C ARG A 174 5.61 -15.38 -8.03
N GLY A 175 5.40 -16.30 -7.11
CA GLY A 175 5.83 -17.69 -7.25
C GLY A 175 5.11 -18.41 -8.40
N PRO A 176 5.54 -19.64 -8.74
CA PRO A 176 4.81 -20.50 -9.67
C PRO A 176 3.53 -21.03 -8.99
N ASP A 177 2.57 -20.16 -8.76
CA ASP A 177 1.26 -20.57 -8.27
C ASP A 177 0.52 -21.30 -9.40
N PRO A 178 -0.18 -22.41 -9.11
CA PRO A 178 -1.10 -23.01 -10.07
C PRO A 178 -2.18 -21.99 -10.49
N GLU A 179 -2.89 -22.28 -11.58
CA GLU A 179 -4.04 -21.48 -12.03
C GLU A 179 -4.99 -21.22 -10.85
N TRP A 180 -4.95 -19.99 -10.33
CA TRP A 180 -5.89 -19.50 -9.34
C TRP A 180 -7.06 -18.86 -10.06
N SER A 181 -8.27 -19.22 -9.67
CA SER A 181 -9.49 -18.55 -10.08
C SER A 181 -10.31 -18.23 -8.84
N CYS A 182 -10.85 -17.02 -8.78
CA CYS A 182 -11.94 -16.74 -7.87
C CYS A 182 -13.27 -16.75 -8.56
N GLY A 183 -14.28 -17.01 -7.74
CA GLY A 183 -15.66 -16.94 -8.12
C GLY A 183 -16.46 -16.29 -7.00
N VAL A 184 -17.55 -15.66 -7.39
CA VAL A 184 -18.53 -15.13 -6.45
C VAL A 184 -19.87 -15.80 -6.73
N THR A 185 -20.56 -16.26 -5.69
CA THR A 185 -21.90 -16.84 -5.84
C THR A 185 -22.93 -15.86 -5.28
N GLY A 186 -23.80 -15.34 -6.15
CA GLY A 186 -24.87 -14.45 -5.72
C GLY A 186 -25.87 -15.18 -4.82
N HIS A 187 -25.98 -14.76 -3.56
CA HIS A 187 -27.01 -15.24 -2.65
C HIS A 187 -28.30 -14.40 -2.74
N ALA A 188 -28.14 -13.08 -2.89
CA ALA A 188 -29.18 -12.15 -3.31
C ALA A 188 -28.66 -11.33 -4.51
N PRO A 189 -29.52 -10.83 -5.41
CA PRO A 189 -29.08 -9.79 -6.32
C PRO A 189 -28.65 -8.62 -5.44
N ALA A 190 -27.37 -8.26 -5.45
CA ALA A 190 -26.99 -6.91 -5.07
C ALA A 190 -27.93 -6.01 -5.88
N ALA A 191 -28.75 -5.19 -5.22
CA ALA A 191 -29.38 -4.11 -5.93
C ALA A 191 -28.24 -3.41 -6.68
N PRO A 192 -28.33 -3.18 -8.00
CA PRO A 192 -27.32 -2.37 -8.66
C PRO A 192 -27.22 -1.11 -7.82
N VAL A 193 -26.04 -0.82 -7.27
CA VAL A 193 -25.87 0.38 -6.47
C VAL A 193 -26.33 1.51 -7.37
N ALA A 194 -27.45 2.13 -7.01
CA ALA A 194 -28.13 3.07 -7.86
C ALA A 194 -27.28 4.33 -7.90
N GLY A 195 -26.35 4.39 -8.86
CA GLY A 195 -25.52 5.55 -9.13
C GLY A 195 -24.77 6.07 -7.91
N VAL A 196 -23.67 5.40 -7.51
CA VAL A 196 -22.63 6.10 -6.74
C VAL A 196 -21.86 7.00 -7.70
N GLU A 197 -22.54 8.00 -8.23
CA GLU A 197 -21.92 9.14 -8.93
C GLU A 197 -21.77 10.34 -7.97
N ALA A 198 -22.16 10.17 -6.70
CA ALA A 198 -21.96 11.16 -5.66
C ALA A 198 -20.63 10.94 -4.93
N ALA A 199 -19.98 12.03 -4.56
CA ALA A 199 -18.83 12.01 -3.66
C ALA A 199 -19.22 11.28 -2.37
N LEU A 200 -18.49 10.21 -2.04
CA LEU A 200 -18.69 9.44 -0.82
C LEU A 200 -17.68 9.89 0.23
N ALA A 201 -18.16 10.09 1.45
CA ALA A 201 -17.33 10.29 2.63
C ALA A 201 -17.77 9.31 3.71
N ALA A 202 -16.80 8.63 4.30
CA ALA A 202 -17.05 7.46 5.12
C ALA A 202 -15.90 7.24 6.10
N GLY A 203 -16.21 6.86 7.33
CA GLY A 203 -15.19 6.61 8.35
C GLY A 203 -15.81 6.17 9.67
N PRO A 204 -15.37 6.73 10.81
CA PRO A 204 -15.91 6.45 12.14
C PRO A 204 -17.44 6.45 12.20
N PRO A 205 -18.05 5.66 13.12
CA PRO A 205 -17.42 4.87 14.17
C PRO A 205 -16.72 3.58 13.68
N LEU A 206 -15.81 3.04 14.48
CA LEU A 206 -15.25 1.69 14.26
C LEU A 206 -16.36 0.66 14.45
N ARG A 207 -16.55 -0.21 13.47
CA ARG A 207 -17.47 -1.35 13.57
C ARG A 207 -16.68 -2.62 13.81
N THR A 208 -16.96 -3.30 14.92
CA THR A 208 -16.33 -4.58 15.24
C THR A 208 -17.30 -5.74 15.04
N TYR A 209 -16.78 -6.85 14.51
CA TYR A 209 -17.55 -8.03 14.14
C TYR A 209 -16.87 -9.30 14.67
N ARG A 210 -17.68 -10.23 15.16
CA ARG A 210 -17.23 -11.55 15.62
C ARG A 210 -17.03 -12.48 14.43
N LEU A 211 -15.78 -12.86 14.18
CA LEU A 211 -15.38 -13.77 13.11
C LEU A 211 -15.24 -15.21 13.64
N ALA A 212 -15.93 -16.15 13.00
CA ALA A 212 -15.67 -17.58 13.14
C ALA A 212 -14.82 -18.07 11.95
N LEU A 213 -13.54 -18.29 12.19
CA LEU A 213 -12.56 -18.67 11.17
C LEU A 213 -12.18 -20.15 11.33
N ALA A 214 -12.77 -20.99 10.49
CA ALA A 214 -12.50 -22.43 10.46
C ALA A 214 -11.24 -22.75 9.63
N THR A 215 -10.70 -23.96 9.81
CA THR A 215 -9.65 -24.50 8.94
C THR A 215 -9.92 -25.96 8.59
N THR A 216 -9.63 -26.36 7.37
CA THR A 216 -9.49 -27.78 7.03
C THR A 216 -8.31 -28.42 7.77
N GLY A 217 -8.31 -29.75 7.89
CA GLY A 217 -7.16 -30.49 8.37
C GLY A 217 -5.94 -30.39 7.46
N GLU A 218 -6.16 -30.31 6.14
CA GLU A 218 -5.10 -30.09 5.15
C GLU A 218 -4.43 -28.73 5.33
N TYR A 219 -5.20 -27.67 5.58
CA TYR A 219 -4.65 -26.35 5.89
C TYR A 219 -3.77 -26.42 7.13
N SER A 220 -4.25 -27.05 8.20
CA SER A 220 -3.49 -27.21 9.44
C SER A 220 -2.16 -27.92 9.20
N VAL A 221 -2.15 -28.99 8.40
CA VAL A 221 -0.92 -29.70 8.02
C VAL A 221 0.00 -28.82 7.17
N ALA A 222 -0.54 -28.05 6.23
CA ALA A 222 0.25 -27.19 5.36
C ALA A 222 1.00 -26.10 6.15
N VAL A 223 0.35 -25.48 7.14
CA VAL A 223 0.93 -24.33 7.86
C VAL A 223 1.74 -24.72 9.11
N CYS A 224 1.48 -25.89 9.68
CA CYS A 224 2.10 -26.37 10.93
C CYS A 224 2.87 -27.70 10.80
N GLY A 225 2.99 -28.23 9.58
CA GLY A 225 3.67 -29.50 9.30
C GLY A 225 2.83 -30.73 9.64
N ALA A 226 3.44 -31.92 9.52
CA ALA A 226 2.75 -33.21 9.57
C ALA A 226 2.01 -33.54 10.89
N ASN A 227 2.32 -32.83 11.99
CA ASN A 227 1.67 -33.01 13.29
C ASN A 227 1.15 -31.65 13.80
N PRO A 228 0.12 -31.08 13.16
CA PRO A 228 -0.33 -29.75 13.48
C PRO A 228 -1.01 -29.72 14.86
N THR A 229 -0.96 -28.55 15.50
CA THR A 229 -1.62 -28.32 16.80
C THR A 229 -2.51 -27.07 16.71
N LYS A 230 -3.59 -27.03 17.49
CA LYS A 230 -4.47 -25.86 17.54
C LYS A 230 -3.74 -24.54 17.87
N PRO A 231 -2.82 -24.47 18.87
CA PRO A 231 -2.05 -23.26 19.11
C PRO A 231 -1.27 -22.78 17.89
N CYS A 232 -0.65 -23.69 17.14
CA CYS A 232 0.12 -23.34 15.95
C CYS A 232 -0.77 -22.78 14.83
N VAL A 233 -1.91 -23.42 14.57
CA VAL A 233 -2.86 -22.98 13.53
C VAL A 233 -3.52 -21.65 13.91
N LEU A 234 -3.89 -21.51 15.18
CA LEU A 234 -4.47 -20.26 15.68
C LEU A 234 -3.47 -19.10 15.61
N ALA A 235 -2.17 -19.34 15.88
CA ALA A 235 -1.13 -18.32 15.71
C ALA A 235 -1.07 -17.81 14.26
N GLU A 236 -1.18 -18.70 13.27
CA GLU A 236 -1.21 -18.31 11.84
C GLU A 236 -2.48 -17.51 11.50
N GLN A 237 -3.65 -17.93 11.99
CA GLN A 237 -4.90 -17.19 11.83
C GLN A 237 -4.81 -15.78 12.43
N VAL A 238 -4.14 -15.63 13.59
CA VAL A 238 -3.92 -14.33 14.22
C VAL A 238 -3.02 -13.43 13.39
N VAL A 239 -1.93 -13.96 12.81
CA VAL A 239 -1.06 -13.19 11.89
C VAL A 239 -1.85 -12.71 10.67
N ALA A 240 -2.65 -13.59 10.05
CA ALA A 240 -3.50 -13.27 8.91
C ALA A 240 -4.50 -12.17 9.25
N MET A 241 -5.30 -12.36 10.30
CA MET A 241 -6.34 -11.40 10.67
C MET A 241 -5.78 -10.06 11.15
N ASN A 242 -4.59 -10.04 11.75
CA ASN A 242 -3.95 -8.79 12.13
C ASN A 242 -3.56 -7.94 10.91
N ARG A 243 -3.13 -8.57 9.81
CA ARG A 243 -2.84 -7.87 8.54
C ARG A 243 -4.11 -7.46 7.80
N ILE A 244 -5.11 -8.34 7.74
CA ILE A 244 -6.39 -8.04 7.10
C ILE A 244 -7.06 -6.87 7.82
N ASN A 245 -7.12 -6.90 9.15
CA ASN A 245 -7.67 -5.78 9.93
C ASN A 245 -6.90 -4.47 9.71
N PHE A 246 -5.59 -4.51 9.44
CA PHE A 246 -4.85 -3.28 9.11
C PHE A 246 -5.43 -2.56 7.88
N VAL A 247 -5.81 -3.32 6.84
CA VAL A 247 -6.44 -2.76 5.64
C VAL A 247 -7.87 -2.32 5.93
N TYR A 248 -8.69 -3.18 6.54
CA TYR A 248 -10.12 -2.91 6.76
C TYR A 248 -10.39 -1.78 7.77
N GLU A 249 -9.55 -1.63 8.78
CA GLU A 249 -9.63 -0.51 9.72
C GLU A 249 -9.35 0.82 9.04
N GLN A 250 -8.36 0.83 8.15
CA GLN A 250 -7.91 2.03 7.47
C GLN A 250 -8.87 2.47 6.37
N ASP A 251 -9.34 1.53 5.55
CA ASP A 251 -10.13 1.86 4.36
C ASP A 251 -11.63 1.99 4.68
N VAL A 252 -12.17 1.23 5.64
CA VAL A 252 -13.63 1.15 5.87
C VAL A 252 -14.05 1.16 7.35
N ALA A 253 -13.12 1.37 8.29
CA ALA A 253 -13.35 1.36 9.73
C ALA A 253 -14.03 0.07 10.24
N ILE A 254 -13.59 -1.09 9.74
CA ILE A 254 -14.07 -2.42 10.14
C ILE A 254 -12.96 -3.21 10.83
N ARG A 255 -13.28 -3.87 11.94
CA ARG A 255 -12.41 -4.84 12.61
C ARG A 255 -13.11 -6.17 12.82
N MET A 256 -12.44 -7.25 12.44
CA MET A 256 -12.89 -8.63 12.66
C MET A 256 -12.13 -9.26 13.83
N ILE A 257 -12.85 -9.84 14.78
CA ILE A 257 -12.31 -10.40 16.03
C ILE A 257 -12.68 -11.89 16.12
N LEU A 258 -11.71 -12.79 16.26
CA LEU A 258 -11.97 -14.22 16.37
C LEU A 258 -12.82 -14.54 17.61
N VAL A 259 -13.86 -15.34 17.44
CA VAL A 259 -14.82 -15.69 18.50
C VAL A 259 -14.18 -16.45 19.66
N ALA A 260 -14.83 -16.35 20.84
CA ALA A 260 -14.39 -16.93 22.10
C ALA A 260 -14.04 -18.41 22.05
N ASN A 261 -14.63 -19.20 21.16
CA ASN A 261 -14.43 -20.65 20.99
C ASN A 261 -13.94 -21.03 19.57
N ASN A 262 -13.22 -20.13 18.88
CA ASN A 262 -12.73 -20.37 17.51
C ASN A 262 -11.86 -21.62 17.38
N ASP A 263 -11.12 -22.00 18.43
CA ASP A 263 -10.31 -23.21 18.46
C ASP A 263 -11.14 -24.49 18.28
N ALA A 264 -12.46 -24.47 18.48
CA ALA A 264 -13.36 -25.60 18.25
C ALA A 264 -13.54 -25.94 16.76
N ILE A 265 -13.35 -24.98 15.86
CA ILE A 265 -13.48 -25.13 14.39
C ILE A 265 -12.13 -25.18 13.66
N ILE A 266 -11.05 -25.40 14.42
CA ILE A 266 -9.74 -25.77 13.90
C ILE A 266 -9.65 -27.29 13.82
N TYR A 267 -9.65 -27.83 12.60
CA TYR A 267 -9.51 -29.25 12.34
C TYR A 267 -8.05 -29.59 12.05
N LEU A 268 -7.54 -30.68 12.65
CA LEU A 268 -6.13 -31.09 12.56
C LEU A 268 -5.91 -32.33 11.68
N ASP A 269 -7.00 -32.96 11.23
CA ASP A 269 -7.00 -34.20 10.46
C ASP A 269 -8.06 -34.09 9.37
N GLY A 270 -7.62 -34.01 8.11
CA GLY A 270 -8.50 -33.82 6.95
C GLY A 270 -9.48 -34.99 6.74
N ALA A 271 -9.14 -36.19 7.24
CA ALA A 271 -10.07 -37.33 7.17
C ALA A 271 -11.23 -37.23 8.17
N LYS A 272 -11.19 -36.27 9.11
CA LYS A 272 -12.18 -36.11 10.18
C LYS A 272 -12.87 -34.74 10.17
N ASP A 273 -12.49 -33.86 9.25
CA ASP A 273 -13.12 -32.56 9.12
C ASP A 273 -14.42 -32.67 8.27
N PRO A 274 -15.30 -31.65 8.32
CA PRO A 274 -16.57 -31.67 7.60
C PRO A 274 -16.45 -31.15 6.15
N TYR A 275 -15.24 -30.94 5.64
CA TYR A 275 -15.00 -30.18 4.42
C TYR A 275 -14.57 -31.05 3.24
N THR A 276 -15.02 -30.65 2.06
CA THR A 276 -14.45 -31.13 0.80
C THR A 276 -13.35 -30.17 0.37
N ASN A 277 -12.16 -30.29 0.95
CA ASN A 277 -11.04 -29.33 0.86
C ASN A 277 -10.78 -28.75 -0.55
N ASN A 278 -10.91 -29.56 -1.60
CA ASN A 278 -10.64 -29.16 -2.99
C ASN A 278 -11.89 -28.67 -3.77
N ASN A 279 -12.99 -28.39 -3.10
CA ASN A 279 -14.23 -27.91 -3.73
C ASN A 279 -14.79 -26.71 -2.96
N GLY A 280 -14.33 -25.51 -3.33
CA GLY A 280 -14.75 -24.27 -2.69
C GLY A 280 -16.26 -24.04 -2.71
N SER A 281 -16.94 -24.34 -3.82
CA SER A 281 -18.40 -24.17 -3.94
C SER A 281 -19.16 -25.07 -2.96
N ALA A 282 -18.69 -26.31 -2.73
CA ALA A 282 -19.27 -27.17 -1.71
C ALA A 282 -18.96 -26.67 -0.29
N MET A 283 -17.76 -26.12 -0.08
CA MET A 283 -17.33 -25.61 1.21
C MET A 283 -18.15 -24.42 1.71
N LEU A 284 -18.76 -23.60 0.83
CA LEU A 284 -19.64 -22.50 1.24
C LEU A 284 -20.76 -22.97 2.20
N GLY A 285 -21.55 -23.96 1.76
CA GLY A 285 -22.64 -24.52 2.56
C GLY A 285 -22.17 -25.43 3.71
N GLN A 286 -21.04 -26.12 3.53
CA GLN A 286 -20.42 -26.93 4.59
C GLN A 286 -19.94 -26.05 5.75
N ASN A 287 -19.31 -24.90 5.45
CA ASN A 287 -18.81 -23.97 6.46
C ASN A 287 -19.97 -23.33 7.22
N GLN A 288 -21.01 -22.89 6.51
CA GLN A 288 -22.23 -22.41 7.15
C GLN A 288 -22.81 -23.42 8.15
N SER A 289 -23.02 -24.66 7.70
CA SER A 289 -23.58 -25.72 8.55
C SER A 289 -22.67 -26.08 9.73
N THR A 290 -21.36 -26.07 9.51
CA THR A 290 -20.36 -26.41 10.52
C THR A 290 -20.30 -25.34 11.61
N ILE A 291 -20.15 -24.08 11.23
CA ILE A 291 -20.05 -22.98 12.19
C ILE A 291 -21.38 -22.82 12.96
N ASP A 292 -22.53 -22.94 12.31
CA ASP A 292 -23.82 -22.90 13.01
C ASP A 292 -23.98 -24.03 14.03
N SER A 293 -23.47 -25.22 13.74
CA SER A 293 -23.54 -26.37 14.64
C SER A 293 -22.57 -26.28 15.82
N VAL A 294 -21.34 -25.82 15.58
CA VAL A 294 -20.25 -25.84 16.58
C VAL A 294 -20.19 -24.54 17.39
N ILE A 295 -20.26 -23.39 16.72
CA ILE A 295 -20.17 -22.06 17.35
C ILE A 295 -21.56 -21.58 17.75
N GLY A 296 -22.58 -21.86 16.94
CA GLY A 296 -23.94 -21.38 17.13
C GLY A 296 -24.18 -20.06 16.39
N SER A 297 -25.24 -19.98 15.59
CA SER A 297 -25.51 -18.83 14.72
C SER A 297 -25.56 -17.47 15.42
N ALA A 298 -25.96 -17.40 16.69
CA ALA A 298 -26.00 -16.16 17.45
C ALA A 298 -24.59 -15.67 17.92
N ASN A 299 -23.58 -16.53 17.87
CA ASN A 299 -22.27 -16.31 18.48
C ASN A 299 -21.20 -15.78 17.52
N TYR A 300 -21.55 -15.57 16.24
CA TYR A 300 -20.67 -15.00 15.24
C TYR A 300 -21.45 -14.12 14.25
N ASP A 301 -20.74 -13.25 13.56
CA ASP A 301 -21.26 -12.22 12.66
C ASP A 301 -20.80 -12.47 11.21
N LEU A 302 -19.59 -13.00 11.07
CA LEU A 302 -18.97 -13.44 9.82
C LEU A 302 -18.32 -14.81 10.05
N GLY A 303 -18.40 -15.71 9.07
CA GLY A 303 -17.68 -16.97 9.07
C GLY A 303 -16.94 -17.21 7.77
N HIS A 304 -15.78 -17.84 7.87
CA HIS A 304 -14.90 -18.11 6.74
C HIS A 304 -14.08 -19.37 7.02
N VAL A 305 -13.64 -20.10 6.00
CA VAL A 305 -12.78 -21.29 6.16
C VAL A 305 -11.51 -21.21 5.32
N PHE A 306 -10.37 -21.56 5.92
CA PHE A 306 -9.12 -21.75 5.18
C PHE A 306 -8.92 -23.20 4.76
N SER A 307 -8.53 -23.38 3.50
CA SER A 307 -8.29 -24.69 2.88
C SER A 307 -6.96 -24.73 2.12
N THR A 308 -6.63 -25.90 1.58
CA THR A 308 -5.55 -26.03 0.58
C THR A 308 -6.06 -26.20 -0.85
N GLY A 309 -7.38 -26.23 -1.04
CA GLY A 309 -7.99 -26.19 -2.36
C GLY A 309 -7.67 -24.87 -3.05
N GLY A 310 -7.35 -24.88 -4.34
CA GLY A 310 -6.94 -23.66 -5.04
C GLY A 310 -8.09 -22.67 -5.24
N GLY A 311 -7.82 -21.38 -5.00
CA GLY A 311 -8.75 -20.30 -5.31
C GLY A 311 -9.45 -19.74 -4.08
N GLY A 312 -10.55 -19.05 -4.34
CA GLY A 312 -11.46 -18.51 -3.35
C GLY A 312 -12.88 -18.49 -3.91
N VAL A 313 -13.84 -18.65 -3.02
CA VAL A 313 -15.23 -18.35 -3.33
C VAL A 313 -15.95 -17.87 -2.08
N ALA A 314 -16.78 -16.85 -2.27
CA ALA A 314 -17.65 -16.33 -1.24
C ALA A 314 -19.06 -16.09 -1.78
N TYR A 315 -20.03 -16.12 -0.86
CA TYR A 315 -21.30 -15.47 -1.11
C TYR A 315 -21.12 -13.95 -1.04
N LEU A 316 -21.75 -13.24 -1.98
CA LEU A 316 -21.70 -11.78 -2.05
C LEU A 316 -22.61 -11.15 -1.00
N GLY A 317 -22.07 -10.25 -0.17
CA GLY A 317 -22.84 -9.44 0.77
C GLY A 317 -23.66 -10.26 1.76
N VAL A 318 -22.98 -11.03 2.62
CA VAL A 318 -23.65 -11.96 3.55
C VAL A 318 -23.34 -11.74 5.02
N VAL A 319 -22.45 -10.81 5.39
CA VAL A 319 -22.15 -10.55 6.80
C VAL A 319 -23.43 -10.21 7.58
N CYS A 320 -23.57 -10.75 8.79
CA CYS A 320 -24.77 -10.68 9.63
C CYS A 320 -26.00 -11.47 9.14
N GLU A 321 -26.03 -11.97 7.90
CA GLU A 321 -27.18 -12.68 7.36
C GLU A 321 -27.24 -14.14 7.81
N SER A 322 -28.22 -14.48 8.64
CA SER A 322 -28.35 -15.83 9.20
C SER A 322 -28.59 -16.88 8.11
N GLY A 323 -27.80 -17.96 8.13
CA GLY A 323 -27.84 -19.01 7.10
C GLY A 323 -26.91 -18.76 5.92
N TRP A 324 -26.23 -17.61 5.85
CA TRP A 324 -25.33 -17.25 4.73
C TRP A 324 -24.01 -16.61 5.15
N LYS A 325 -23.98 -15.96 6.32
CA LYS A 325 -22.83 -15.22 6.87
C LYS A 325 -21.56 -16.03 7.10
N ALA A 326 -21.60 -17.35 6.98
CA ALA A 326 -20.43 -18.24 7.02
C ALA A 326 -20.03 -18.83 5.66
N GLY A 327 -20.67 -18.42 4.56
CA GLY A 327 -20.34 -18.91 3.22
C GLY A 327 -19.18 -18.15 2.59
N GLY A 328 -17.96 -18.46 3.01
CA GLY A 328 -16.72 -17.97 2.41
C GLY A 328 -15.57 -18.95 2.62
N VAL A 329 -14.74 -19.12 1.59
CA VAL A 329 -13.55 -19.98 1.63
C VAL A 329 -12.41 -19.38 0.82
N THR A 330 -11.20 -19.47 1.36
CA THR A 330 -9.95 -19.17 0.65
C THR A 330 -9.01 -20.35 0.81
N GLY A 331 -8.33 -20.74 -0.27
CA GLY A 331 -7.31 -21.77 -0.19
C GLY A 331 -6.24 -21.67 -1.26
N LEU A 332 -5.08 -22.23 -0.91
CA LEU A 332 -3.93 -22.43 -1.78
C LEU A 332 -3.17 -23.67 -1.35
N PRO A 333 -2.39 -24.30 -2.25
CA PRO A 333 -1.44 -25.34 -1.85
C PRO A 333 -0.45 -24.88 -0.78
N ASN A 334 -0.08 -23.60 -0.77
CA ASN A 334 0.78 -22.97 0.23
C ASN A 334 0.08 -21.74 0.83
N PRO A 335 -0.83 -21.92 1.80
CA PRO A 335 -1.75 -20.87 2.24
C PRO A 335 -1.17 -20.06 3.42
N VAL A 336 0.00 -19.46 3.21
CA VAL A 336 0.71 -18.66 4.22
C VAL A 336 1.32 -17.40 3.60
N GLY A 337 1.62 -16.42 4.46
CA GLY A 337 2.33 -15.20 4.07
C GLY A 337 1.44 -14.17 3.35
N ASP A 338 2.06 -13.03 3.04
CA ASP A 338 1.33 -11.85 2.59
C ASP A 338 0.50 -12.04 1.30
N PRO A 339 1.02 -12.71 0.25
CA PRO A 339 0.22 -12.98 -0.94
C PRO A 339 -1.06 -13.75 -0.61
N PHE A 340 -1.00 -14.73 0.31
CA PHE A 340 -2.21 -15.45 0.72
C PHE A 340 -3.21 -14.54 1.43
N TYR A 341 -2.74 -13.72 2.37
CA TYR A 341 -3.64 -12.89 3.20
C TYR A 341 -4.26 -11.72 2.43
N ILE A 342 -3.46 -11.02 1.62
CA ILE A 342 -3.90 -9.80 0.94
C ILE A 342 -4.53 -10.11 -0.40
N ASP A 343 -3.88 -10.91 -1.25
CA ASP A 343 -4.40 -11.11 -2.60
C ASP A 343 -5.67 -11.96 -2.60
N TYR A 344 -5.83 -12.84 -1.59
CA TYR A 344 -6.88 -13.86 -1.61
C TYR A 344 -7.82 -13.77 -0.41
N VAL A 345 -7.34 -13.81 0.85
CA VAL A 345 -8.27 -13.78 2.00
C VAL A 345 -9.00 -12.45 2.09
N ALA A 346 -8.29 -11.32 1.97
CA ALA A 346 -8.91 -10.00 1.98
C ALA A 346 -9.89 -9.80 0.80
N HIS A 347 -9.59 -10.40 -0.35
CA HIS A 347 -10.46 -10.43 -1.54
C HIS A 347 -11.77 -11.17 -1.28
N GLU A 348 -11.70 -12.42 -0.79
CA GLU A 348 -12.89 -13.21 -0.49
C GLU A 348 -13.73 -12.62 0.63
N MET A 349 -13.08 -12.08 1.66
CA MET A 349 -13.80 -11.33 2.69
C MET A 349 -14.46 -10.07 2.10
N GLY A 350 -13.84 -9.42 1.11
CA GLY A 350 -14.40 -8.25 0.41
C GLY A 350 -15.72 -8.59 -0.29
N HIS A 351 -15.81 -9.79 -0.91
CA HIS A 351 -17.08 -10.31 -1.41
C HIS A 351 -18.10 -10.54 -0.29
N GLN A 352 -17.72 -11.09 0.85
CA GLN A 352 -18.66 -11.26 1.98
C GLN A 352 -19.19 -9.91 2.48
N TRP A 353 -18.42 -8.83 2.30
CA TRP A 353 -18.81 -7.44 2.54
C TRP A 353 -19.54 -6.76 1.38
N GLY A 354 -19.79 -7.45 0.27
CA GLY A 354 -20.59 -6.93 -0.85
C GLY A 354 -19.81 -6.36 -2.03
N ALA A 355 -18.48 -6.31 -1.98
CA ALA A 355 -17.69 -5.77 -3.08
C ALA A 355 -17.67 -6.72 -4.29
N ASN A 356 -17.83 -6.16 -5.49
CA ASN A 356 -17.66 -6.85 -6.75
C ASN A 356 -16.23 -6.68 -7.30
N HIS A 357 -15.91 -7.48 -8.32
CA HIS A 357 -14.62 -7.38 -9.00
C HIS A 357 -14.43 -6.05 -9.73
N THR A 358 -13.21 -5.53 -9.72
CA THR A 358 -12.88 -4.21 -10.29
C THR A 358 -12.18 -4.26 -11.65
N PHE A 359 -11.71 -5.44 -12.08
CA PHE A 359 -10.91 -5.60 -13.29
C PHE A 359 -11.73 -5.53 -14.59
N ASN A 360 -11.08 -5.09 -15.67
CA ASN A 360 -11.65 -4.95 -17.01
C ASN A 360 -10.95 -5.82 -18.08
N GLY A 361 -10.19 -6.82 -17.65
CA GLY A 361 -9.53 -7.80 -18.51
C GLY A 361 -10.49 -8.86 -19.08
N SER A 362 -9.97 -9.68 -19.99
CA SER A 362 -10.73 -10.66 -20.75
C SER A 362 -9.98 -12.00 -21.00
N THR A 363 -8.79 -12.17 -20.42
CA THR A 363 -7.93 -13.37 -20.60
C THR A 363 -7.56 -14.00 -19.26
N GLY A 364 -7.10 -15.24 -19.27
CA GLY A 364 -6.79 -15.98 -18.03
C GLY A 364 -8.00 -16.03 -17.10
N SER A 365 -7.78 -15.79 -15.81
CA SER A 365 -8.85 -15.79 -14.80
C SER A 365 -9.84 -14.64 -14.94
N CYS A 366 -9.51 -13.58 -15.69
CA CYS A 366 -10.46 -12.51 -16.04
C CYS A 366 -11.51 -12.94 -17.08
N SER A 367 -11.35 -14.12 -17.70
CA SER A 367 -12.36 -14.69 -18.59
C SER A 367 -13.42 -15.50 -17.79
N GLY A 368 -14.29 -16.24 -18.47
CA GLY A 368 -15.18 -17.20 -17.80
C GLY A 368 -16.36 -16.62 -16.99
N GLY A 369 -16.61 -15.31 -17.09
CA GLY A 369 -17.78 -14.66 -16.46
C GLY A 369 -17.51 -14.01 -15.10
N ASN A 370 -16.26 -13.97 -14.65
CA ASN A 370 -15.90 -13.32 -13.38
C ASN A 370 -15.95 -11.79 -13.44
N ARG A 371 -15.80 -11.19 -14.63
CA ARG A 371 -15.87 -9.74 -14.80
C ARG A 371 -17.26 -9.22 -14.43
N ASN A 372 -17.34 -8.21 -13.55
CA ASN A 372 -18.55 -7.45 -13.31
C ASN A 372 -18.53 -6.12 -14.10
N PRO A 373 -19.34 -5.94 -15.16
CA PRO A 373 -19.34 -4.71 -15.96
C PRO A 373 -19.67 -3.43 -15.18
N GLY A 374 -20.45 -3.54 -14.09
CA GLY A 374 -20.89 -2.40 -13.29
C GLY A 374 -19.78 -1.78 -12.45
N THR A 375 -18.71 -2.53 -12.17
CA THR A 375 -17.61 -2.15 -11.29
C THR A 375 -16.23 -2.30 -11.95
N ALA A 376 -16.17 -2.64 -13.25
CA ALA A 376 -14.93 -2.87 -14.01
C ALA A 376 -14.17 -1.57 -14.37
N TYR A 377 -13.68 -0.85 -13.36
CA TYR A 377 -12.96 0.42 -13.47
C TYR A 377 -11.45 0.26 -13.72
N GLU A 378 -10.87 -0.91 -13.44
CA GLU A 378 -9.42 -1.10 -13.56
C GLU A 378 -9.03 -1.81 -14.87
N PRO A 379 -8.06 -1.31 -15.65
CA PRO A 379 -7.66 -1.94 -16.90
C PRO A 379 -7.03 -3.33 -16.69
N GLY A 380 -7.21 -4.24 -17.65
CA GLY A 380 -6.57 -5.56 -17.63
C GLY A 380 -6.88 -6.35 -16.35
N SER A 381 -5.86 -6.90 -15.70
CA SER A 381 -6.03 -7.62 -14.43
C SER A 381 -6.47 -6.75 -13.25
N GLY A 382 -6.35 -5.43 -13.37
CA GLY A 382 -6.33 -4.48 -12.25
C GLY A 382 -5.15 -4.70 -11.29
N SER A 383 -5.11 -3.87 -10.25
CA SER A 383 -4.05 -3.77 -9.24
C SER A 383 -4.55 -3.76 -7.79
N THR A 384 -5.82 -3.48 -7.51
CA THR A 384 -6.35 -3.41 -6.12
C THR A 384 -6.83 -4.77 -5.59
N ILE A 385 -7.20 -4.83 -4.30
CA ILE A 385 -7.62 -6.08 -3.62
C ILE A 385 -8.75 -6.80 -4.37
N MET A 386 -9.77 -6.10 -4.85
CA MET A 386 -10.92 -6.71 -5.55
C MET A 386 -10.66 -6.94 -7.05
N ALA A 387 -9.45 -6.67 -7.52
CA ALA A 387 -9.01 -7.02 -8.87
C ALA A 387 -8.38 -8.42 -8.90
N TYR A 388 -7.91 -8.82 -10.08
CA TYR A 388 -7.32 -10.14 -10.35
C TYR A 388 -5.82 -9.98 -10.69
N ALA A 389 -5.09 -9.22 -9.87
CA ALA A 389 -3.68 -8.93 -10.10
C ALA A 389 -2.87 -10.23 -10.32
N GLY A 390 -2.18 -10.29 -11.46
CA GLY A 390 -1.23 -11.35 -11.79
C GLY A 390 -1.81 -12.67 -12.34
N ILE A 391 -3.12 -12.81 -12.52
CA ILE A 391 -3.78 -14.05 -12.99
C ILE A 391 -4.55 -13.93 -14.32
N CYS A 392 -4.47 -12.79 -14.99
CA CYS A 392 -5.14 -12.52 -16.26
C CYS A 392 -4.19 -12.46 -17.46
N SER A 393 -3.09 -13.22 -17.41
CA SER A 393 -2.06 -13.24 -18.46
C SER A 393 -2.67 -13.37 -19.87
N PRO A 394 -2.20 -12.59 -20.88
CA PRO A 394 -1.07 -11.64 -20.83
C PRO A 394 -1.44 -10.24 -20.32
N GLN A 395 -2.65 -10.02 -19.81
CA GLN A 395 -3.18 -8.70 -19.42
C GLN A 395 -2.85 -8.31 -17.96
N ASN A 396 -1.81 -8.91 -17.38
CA ASN A 396 -1.40 -8.65 -16.00
C ASN A 396 -0.73 -7.29 -15.84
N LEU A 397 -1.25 -6.47 -14.93
CA LEU A 397 -0.66 -5.18 -14.59
C LEU A 397 0.49 -5.28 -13.59
N GLN A 398 0.41 -6.23 -12.67
CA GLN A 398 1.38 -6.49 -11.60
C GLN A 398 1.21 -7.92 -11.07
N PRO A 399 2.21 -8.47 -10.35
CA PRO A 399 2.16 -9.84 -9.83
C PRO A 399 1.13 -10.06 -8.71
N HIS A 400 0.93 -9.08 -7.83
CA HIS A 400 0.16 -9.15 -6.59
C HIS A 400 -0.71 -7.91 -6.38
N SER A 401 -1.83 -8.03 -5.69
CA SER A 401 -2.72 -6.90 -5.43
C SER A 401 -2.10 -5.94 -4.44
N ASP A 402 -2.18 -4.64 -4.66
CA ASP A 402 -1.77 -3.67 -3.65
C ASP A 402 -2.78 -3.67 -2.47
N PRO A 403 -2.33 -3.51 -1.21
CA PRO A 403 -3.13 -3.71 0.00
C PRO A 403 -4.04 -2.49 0.30
N TYR A 404 -4.91 -2.14 -0.64
CA TYR A 404 -5.98 -1.15 -0.48
C TYR A 404 -7.14 -1.48 -1.44
N PHE A 405 -8.31 -0.95 -1.13
CA PHE A 405 -9.49 -1.10 -1.96
C PHE A 405 -9.57 0.02 -3.01
N HIS A 406 -9.94 -0.34 -4.24
CA HIS A 406 -10.37 0.64 -5.25
C HIS A 406 -11.58 1.42 -4.71
N ALA A 407 -11.73 2.67 -5.14
CA ALA A 407 -12.85 3.53 -4.74
C ALA A 407 -14.23 2.87 -4.83
N VAL A 408 -14.53 2.08 -5.87
CA VAL A 408 -15.83 1.40 -6.00
C VAL A 408 -16.04 0.32 -4.92
N SER A 409 -14.98 -0.38 -4.54
CA SER A 409 -15.04 -1.40 -3.50
C SER A 409 -15.24 -0.76 -2.13
N LEU A 410 -14.67 0.44 -1.90
CA LEU A 410 -14.99 1.22 -0.71
C LEU A 410 -16.48 1.57 -0.65
N ASP A 411 -17.05 2.02 -1.78
CA ASP A 411 -18.47 2.36 -1.86
C ASP A 411 -19.35 1.13 -1.53
N GLU A 412 -19.11 -0.01 -2.18
CA GLU A 412 -19.91 -1.23 -1.97
C GLU A 412 -19.80 -1.78 -0.54
N ILE A 413 -18.60 -1.78 0.05
CA ILE A 413 -18.39 -2.26 1.43
C ILE A 413 -19.05 -1.30 2.44
N VAL A 414 -18.95 0.02 2.21
CA VAL A 414 -19.58 1.02 3.06
C VAL A 414 -21.11 0.91 2.99
N ASP A 415 -21.67 0.83 1.80
CA ASP A 415 -23.12 0.68 1.60
C ASP A 415 -23.64 -0.56 2.33
N TYR A 416 -22.96 -1.71 2.17
CA TYR A 416 -23.39 -2.94 2.82
C TYR A 416 -23.23 -2.91 4.35
N SER A 417 -22.09 -2.42 4.85
CA SER A 417 -21.77 -2.42 6.28
C SER A 417 -22.52 -1.36 7.09
N ARG A 418 -23.12 -0.35 6.42
CA ARG A 418 -23.77 0.78 7.10
C ARG A 418 -25.25 0.91 6.78
N ASP A 419 -25.64 0.60 5.56
CA ASP A 419 -27.00 0.85 5.06
C ASP A 419 -27.78 -0.45 4.75
N ASP A 420 -27.11 -1.61 4.79
CA ASP A 420 -27.72 -2.93 4.56
C ASP A 420 -27.54 -3.90 5.75
N TRP A 421 -27.73 -5.20 5.51
CA TRP A 421 -27.64 -6.29 6.49
C TRP A 421 -26.36 -6.27 7.33
N GLY A 422 -25.22 -5.86 6.75
CA GLY A 422 -23.94 -5.78 7.43
C GLY A 422 -23.94 -4.83 8.65
N ASN A 423 -24.92 -3.93 8.77
CA ASN A 423 -25.05 -3.05 9.93
C ASN A 423 -25.86 -3.66 11.08
N THR A 424 -26.53 -4.81 10.87
CA THR A 424 -27.51 -5.36 11.84
C THR A 424 -26.89 -6.07 13.04
N CYS A 425 -25.63 -6.48 12.95
CA CYS A 425 -24.93 -7.22 14.00
C CYS A 425 -23.63 -6.56 14.50
N ALA A 426 -23.26 -5.42 13.93
CA ALA A 426 -22.03 -4.70 14.28
C ALA A 426 -22.05 -4.23 15.74
N THR A 427 -20.93 -4.38 16.43
CA THR A 427 -20.67 -3.60 17.65
C THR A 427 -20.06 -2.27 17.25
N VAL A 428 -20.78 -1.18 17.50
CA VAL A 428 -20.38 0.17 17.11
C VAL A 428 -19.57 0.82 18.23
N VAL A 429 -18.29 1.08 17.96
CA VAL A 429 -17.35 1.72 18.90
C VAL A 429 -17.10 3.16 18.45
N PRO A 430 -17.57 4.17 19.21
CA PRO A 430 -17.29 5.57 18.90
C PRO A 430 -15.79 5.84 18.82
N HIS A 431 -15.37 6.65 17.85
CA HIS A 431 -14.00 7.08 17.70
C HIS A 431 -13.99 8.58 17.33
N PRO A 432 -13.16 9.42 17.97
CA PRO A 432 -13.19 10.87 17.80
C PRO A 432 -12.43 11.34 16.55
N ASN A 433 -12.55 10.61 15.44
CA ASN A 433 -11.92 10.98 14.17
C ASN A 433 -12.99 11.63 13.26
N GLU A 434 -12.65 12.71 12.59
CA GLU A 434 -13.51 13.47 11.68
C GLU A 434 -13.25 13.07 10.21
N LEU A 435 -14.20 13.37 9.33
CA LEU A 435 -14.04 13.03 7.91
C LEU A 435 -13.18 14.09 7.21
N PRO A 436 -12.26 13.72 6.30
CA PRO A 436 -11.55 14.69 5.49
C PRO A 436 -12.50 15.39 4.51
N VAL A 437 -12.17 16.63 4.16
CA VAL A 437 -12.87 17.41 3.12
C VAL A 437 -12.01 17.45 1.87
N VAL A 438 -12.58 17.11 0.70
CA VAL A 438 -11.82 16.86 -0.53
C VAL A 438 -12.34 17.69 -1.69
N SER A 439 -11.42 18.15 -2.56
CA SER A 439 -11.73 18.78 -3.84
C SER A 439 -10.81 18.25 -4.94
N ALA A 440 -11.42 17.83 -6.06
CA ALA A 440 -10.73 17.35 -7.26
C ALA A 440 -10.38 18.49 -8.25
N GLY A 441 -10.67 19.75 -7.92
CA GLY A 441 -10.41 20.88 -8.80
C GLY A 441 -11.44 21.05 -9.92
N ALA A 442 -11.03 21.67 -11.03
CA ALA A 442 -11.90 21.99 -12.16
C ALA A 442 -11.90 20.88 -13.21
N ASN A 443 -12.94 20.86 -14.06
CA ASN A 443 -12.95 20.06 -15.29
C ASN A 443 -12.08 20.72 -16.37
N TYR A 444 -11.44 19.91 -17.22
CA TYR A 444 -10.58 20.42 -18.30
C TYR A 444 -10.95 19.84 -19.66
N THR A 445 -10.65 20.59 -20.72
CA THR A 445 -10.53 20.04 -22.06
C THR A 445 -9.05 19.95 -22.41
N ILE A 446 -8.55 18.75 -22.66
CA ILE A 446 -7.12 18.50 -22.92
C ILE A 446 -6.90 18.01 -24.36
N PRO A 447 -5.73 18.27 -24.96
CA PRO A 447 -5.36 17.65 -26.23
C PRO A 447 -5.20 16.13 -26.09
N HIS A 448 -5.51 15.40 -27.16
CA HIS A 448 -5.24 13.97 -27.20
C HIS A 448 -3.74 13.68 -27.21
N SER A 449 -3.37 12.47 -26.77
CA SER A 449 -2.01 11.93 -26.80
C SER A 449 -0.96 12.86 -26.16
N THR A 450 -1.35 13.58 -25.11
CA THR A 450 -0.53 14.58 -24.41
C THR A 450 -0.53 14.29 -22.91
N PRO A 451 0.65 14.26 -22.25
CA PRO A 451 0.73 14.12 -20.79
C PRO A 451 -0.01 15.21 -20.02
N PHE A 452 -0.49 14.86 -18.83
CA PHE A 452 -1.13 15.81 -17.92
C PHE A 452 -0.87 15.43 -16.46
N ALA A 453 -1.08 16.40 -15.56
CA ALA A 453 -1.02 16.17 -14.12
C ALA A 453 -2.25 16.75 -13.43
N LEU A 454 -2.95 15.91 -12.66
CA LEU A 454 -4.10 16.32 -11.87
C LEU A 454 -3.65 16.62 -10.45
N THR A 455 -4.12 17.73 -9.89
CA THR A 455 -3.82 18.15 -8.52
C THR A 455 -5.10 18.45 -7.79
N GLY A 456 -5.31 17.75 -6.67
CA GLY A 456 -6.44 17.96 -5.79
C GLY A 456 -6.06 18.77 -4.56
N SER A 457 -7.00 18.86 -3.63
CA SER A 457 -6.74 19.38 -2.28
C SER A 457 -7.62 18.66 -1.27
N ALA A 458 -7.12 18.58 -0.04
CA ALA A 458 -7.92 18.11 1.07
C ALA A 458 -7.48 18.77 2.38
N SER A 459 -8.38 18.76 3.36
CA SER A 459 -8.12 19.19 4.73
C SER A 459 -8.75 18.21 5.71
N ASP A 460 -8.08 18.01 6.83
CA ASP A 460 -8.53 17.18 7.93
C ASP A 460 -8.56 18.00 9.22
N ALA A 461 -9.62 17.84 10.01
CA ALA A 461 -9.83 18.66 11.22
C ALA A 461 -8.97 18.19 12.39
N ASP A 462 -8.61 16.89 12.42
CA ASP A 462 -7.78 16.28 13.45
C ASP A 462 -6.27 16.46 13.18
N GLY A 463 -5.92 16.84 11.96
CA GLY A 463 -4.53 17.04 11.52
C GLY A 463 -3.85 15.73 11.14
N ASP A 464 -4.63 14.72 10.77
CA ASP A 464 -4.14 13.42 10.34
C ASP A 464 -3.36 13.52 9.02
N THR A 465 -2.41 12.59 8.84
CA THR A 465 -1.56 12.58 7.64
C THR A 465 -2.35 12.02 6.46
N LEU A 466 -2.74 12.91 5.54
CA LEU A 466 -3.54 12.54 4.38
C LEU A 466 -2.75 11.82 3.28
N THR A 467 -3.38 10.84 2.62
CA THR A 467 -2.89 10.24 1.38
C THR A 467 -3.95 10.30 0.28
N TYR A 468 -3.51 10.46 -0.97
CA TYR A 468 -4.32 10.78 -2.14
C TYR A 468 -4.17 9.67 -3.18
N ALA A 469 -5.30 9.20 -3.72
CA ALA A 469 -5.36 8.30 -4.86
C ALA A 469 -6.24 8.92 -5.94
N TRP A 470 -5.67 9.09 -7.13
CA TRP A 470 -6.38 9.49 -8.33
C TRP A 470 -6.66 8.24 -9.16
N GLU A 471 -7.93 7.94 -9.42
CA GLU A 471 -8.39 6.72 -10.11
C GLU A 471 -9.30 7.12 -11.28
N GLU A 472 -9.20 6.42 -12.42
CA GLU A 472 -10.16 6.60 -13.52
C GLU A 472 -11.52 6.02 -13.11
N TRP A 473 -12.58 6.76 -13.41
CA TRP A 473 -13.97 6.44 -13.06
C TRP A 473 -14.81 6.14 -14.31
N ASP A 474 -14.14 5.72 -15.39
CA ASP A 474 -14.77 5.22 -16.59
C ASP A 474 -14.95 3.70 -16.50
N ARG A 475 -16.03 3.22 -17.10
CA ARG A 475 -16.26 1.80 -17.38
C ARG A 475 -16.41 1.65 -18.87
N GLY A 476 -16.04 0.50 -19.40
CA GLY A 476 -16.24 0.25 -20.82
C GLY A 476 -16.10 -1.21 -21.21
N PRO A 477 -15.95 -1.51 -22.51
CA PRO A 477 -15.70 -2.86 -23.01
C PRO A 477 -14.49 -3.52 -22.34
N ALA A 478 -14.58 -4.81 -22.05
CA ALA A 478 -13.43 -5.59 -21.60
C ALA A 478 -12.38 -5.69 -22.73
N GLY A 479 -11.09 -5.68 -22.38
CA GLY A 479 -10.05 -5.76 -23.41
C GLY A 479 -8.61 -5.72 -22.89
N HIS A 480 -7.68 -5.68 -23.84
CA HIS A 480 -6.26 -5.59 -23.53
C HIS A 480 -5.92 -4.18 -23.00
N PRO A 481 -5.21 -4.03 -21.87
CA PRO A 481 -4.91 -2.73 -21.25
C PRO A 481 -4.00 -1.78 -22.08
N ASN A 482 -3.46 -2.26 -23.21
CA ASN A 482 -2.63 -1.48 -24.15
C ASN A 482 -3.37 -1.16 -25.45
N SER A 483 -4.62 -1.61 -25.58
CA SER A 483 -5.47 -1.36 -26.74
C SER A 483 -6.91 -1.20 -26.28
N PRO A 484 -7.17 -0.23 -25.38
CA PRO A 484 -8.52 0.06 -24.91
C PRO A 484 -9.39 0.54 -26.07
N SER A 485 -10.69 0.31 -25.97
CA SER A 485 -11.67 0.73 -26.98
C SER A 485 -12.84 1.44 -26.32
N GLY A 486 -13.34 2.51 -26.95
CA GLY A 486 -14.44 3.29 -26.39
C GLY A 486 -14.04 4.00 -25.10
N ASP A 487 -14.84 3.78 -24.06
CA ASP A 487 -14.71 4.24 -22.67
C ASP A 487 -14.03 3.21 -21.76
N ALA A 488 -13.38 2.17 -22.32
CA ALA A 488 -12.61 1.24 -21.50
C ALA A 488 -11.53 2.01 -20.70
N PRO A 489 -11.35 1.73 -19.40
CA PRO A 489 -10.37 2.40 -18.57
C PRO A 489 -8.97 2.28 -19.16
N ILE A 490 -8.23 3.38 -19.12
CA ILE A 490 -6.90 3.52 -19.73
C ILE A 490 -5.79 3.84 -18.72
N PHE A 491 -6.15 4.16 -17.49
CA PHE A 491 -5.24 4.39 -16.37
C PHE A 491 -5.47 3.38 -15.25
N ARG A 492 -4.40 2.74 -14.80
CA ARG A 492 -4.43 1.82 -13.67
C ARG A 492 -4.45 2.58 -12.36
N SER A 493 -4.90 1.91 -11.31
CA SER A 493 -4.82 2.44 -9.95
C SER A 493 -3.43 2.21 -9.36
N PHE A 494 -2.99 3.15 -8.52
CA PHE A 494 -1.74 3.08 -7.77
C PHE A 494 -2.01 3.37 -6.29
N PRO A 495 -1.21 2.80 -5.38
CA PRO A 495 -1.35 3.04 -3.95
C PRO A 495 -1.44 4.55 -3.60
N PRO A 496 -2.29 4.92 -2.62
CA PRO A 496 -2.38 6.29 -2.15
C PRO A 496 -1.03 6.84 -1.70
N THR A 497 -0.71 8.09 -2.05
CA THR A 497 0.56 8.75 -1.68
C THR A 497 0.32 10.07 -0.95
N PRO A 498 1.29 10.63 -0.21
CA PRO A 498 1.15 11.97 0.39
C PRO A 498 1.01 13.11 -0.64
N SER A 499 1.30 12.86 -1.92
CA SER A 499 1.21 13.88 -2.97
C SER A 499 -0.24 14.07 -3.44
N PRO A 500 -0.79 15.30 -3.44
CA PRO A 500 -2.10 15.58 -4.03
C PRO A 500 -2.07 15.55 -5.56
N THR A 501 -0.88 15.48 -6.16
CA THR A 501 -0.66 15.49 -7.61
C THR A 501 -0.30 14.10 -8.14
N ARG A 502 -0.99 13.66 -9.19
CA ARG A 502 -0.61 12.49 -10.01
C ARG A 502 -0.39 12.91 -11.46
N THR A 503 0.73 12.45 -12.02
CA THR A 503 1.05 12.60 -13.44
C THR A 503 0.57 11.38 -14.23
N PHE A 504 0.08 11.61 -15.44
CA PHE A 504 -0.47 10.60 -16.34
C PHE A 504 0.21 10.64 -17.72
N PRO A 505 0.92 9.57 -18.12
CA PRO A 505 1.40 8.45 -17.31
C PRO A 505 2.32 8.87 -16.15
N LYS A 506 2.70 7.91 -15.30
CA LYS A 506 3.70 8.12 -14.23
C LYS A 506 4.90 8.93 -14.73
N LEU A 507 5.33 9.92 -13.95
CA LEU A 507 6.45 10.80 -14.31
C LEU A 507 7.72 10.01 -14.67
N ALA A 508 8.05 8.96 -13.92
CA ALA A 508 9.21 8.12 -14.20
C ALA A 508 9.17 7.50 -15.62
N ASP A 509 7.99 7.13 -16.11
CA ASP A 509 7.82 6.60 -17.47
C ASP A 509 8.01 7.67 -18.53
N LEU A 510 7.49 8.88 -18.30
CA LEU A 510 7.72 10.03 -19.18
C LEU A 510 9.21 10.35 -19.31
N LEU A 511 9.95 10.36 -18.19
CA LEU A 511 11.38 10.66 -18.18
C LEU A 511 12.23 9.55 -18.83
N ALA A 512 11.81 8.30 -18.68
CA ALA A 512 12.46 7.13 -19.28
C ALA A 512 12.05 6.88 -20.74
N ASN A 513 11.04 7.59 -21.25
CA ASN A 513 10.39 7.32 -22.54
C ASN A 513 9.85 5.88 -22.64
N THR A 514 9.31 5.37 -21.53
CA THR A 514 8.72 4.03 -21.43
C THR A 514 7.21 4.13 -21.26
N ALA A 515 6.52 2.99 -21.37
CA ALA A 515 5.10 2.90 -21.08
C ALA A 515 4.86 1.75 -20.10
N THR A 516 4.29 2.06 -18.94
CA THR A 516 3.73 1.05 -18.05
C THR A 516 2.43 0.51 -18.62
N ILE A 517 2.24 -0.81 -18.57
CA ILE A 517 0.98 -1.44 -18.98
C ILE A 517 -0.19 -0.87 -18.17
N GLY A 518 -1.28 -0.53 -18.86
CA GLY A 518 -2.45 0.12 -18.24
C GLY A 518 -2.26 1.60 -17.94
N GLU A 519 -1.26 2.29 -18.51
CA GLU A 519 -1.14 3.74 -18.51
C GLU A 519 -1.08 4.26 -19.96
N VAL A 520 -2.23 4.33 -20.62
CA VAL A 520 -2.33 4.80 -22.01
C VAL A 520 -2.79 6.25 -22.02
N LEU A 521 -2.18 7.10 -22.86
CA LEU A 521 -2.64 8.47 -23.03
C LEU A 521 -4.01 8.52 -23.75
N PRO A 522 -4.89 9.48 -23.41
CA PRO A 522 -6.19 9.64 -24.05
C PRO A 522 -6.05 9.80 -25.58
N PHE A 523 -6.85 9.09 -26.37
CA PHE A 523 -6.79 9.14 -27.84
C PHE A 523 -7.92 9.99 -28.45
N SER A 524 -7.69 10.52 -29.65
CA SER A 524 -8.68 11.36 -30.32
C SER A 524 -9.99 10.60 -30.58
N GLY A 525 -11.13 11.22 -30.26
CA GLY A 525 -12.46 10.65 -30.45
C GLY A 525 -12.95 9.72 -29.33
N ARG A 526 -12.19 9.53 -28.24
CA ARG A 526 -12.71 8.84 -27.06
C ARG A 526 -13.72 9.72 -26.28
N PRO A 527 -14.66 9.11 -25.53
CA PRO A 527 -15.48 9.82 -24.55
C PRO A 527 -14.62 10.54 -23.49
N PRO A 528 -15.18 11.49 -22.72
CA PRO A 528 -14.49 12.10 -21.59
C PRO A 528 -13.88 11.06 -20.65
N VAL A 529 -12.82 11.46 -19.95
CA VAL A 529 -12.19 10.67 -18.89
C VAL A 529 -12.70 11.19 -17.57
N ASP A 530 -13.53 10.41 -16.89
CA ASP A 530 -13.95 10.76 -15.55
C ASP A 530 -12.91 10.27 -14.55
N MET A 531 -12.55 11.12 -13.59
CA MET A 531 -11.51 10.85 -12.61
C MET A 531 -12.08 11.07 -11.21
N ARG A 532 -11.78 10.14 -10.30
CA ARG A 532 -12.08 10.25 -8.88
C ARG A 532 -10.79 10.49 -8.11
N LEU A 533 -10.81 11.50 -7.26
CA LEU A 533 -9.83 11.67 -6.19
C LEU A 533 -10.42 11.08 -4.92
N THR A 534 -9.75 10.09 -4.33
CA THR A 534 -10.07 9.54 -3.01
C THR A 534 -8.94 9.90 -2.05
N VAL A 535 -9.27 10.55 -0.94
CA VAL A 535 -8.31 10.93 0.11
C VAL A 535 -8.61 10.16 1.38
N ARG A 536 -7.58 9.55 1.95
CA ARG A 536 -7.64 8.79 3.21
C ARG A 536 -6.90 9.56 4.30
N ASP A 537 -7.51 9.67 5.48
CA ASP A 537 -6.88 10.29 6.66
C ASP A 537 -5.81 9.39 7.30
N ASN A 538 -5.91 8.08 7.07
CA ASN A 538 -5.04 7.06 7.67
C ASN A 538 -5.11 7.02 9.21
N SER A 539 -6.19 7.57 9.78
CA SER A 539 -6.50 7.47 11.19
C SER A 539 -6.75 6.01 11.56
N ALA A 540 -6.26 5.58 12.73
CA ALA A 540 -6.41 4.19 13.16
C ALA A 540 -6.85 4.13 14.63
N PRO A 541 -7.75 3.20 15.01
CA PRO A 541 -8.27 2.10 14.19
C PRO A 541 -9.51 2.42 13.34
N ALA A 542 -9.99 3.67 13.32
CA ALA A 542 -11.20 4.05 12.60
C ALA A 542 -10.85 5.05 11.48
N GLY A 543 -10.25 4.56 10.40
CA GLY A 543 -9.87 5.39 9.27
C GLY A 543 -11.08 5.94 8.54
N ALA A 544 -10.90 7.11 7.94
CA ALA A 544 -11.87 7.72 7.06
C ALA A 544 -11.30 8.01 5.68
N PHE A 545 -12.21 8.09 4.72
CA PHE A 545 -11.94 8.62 3.41
C PHE A 545 -13.06 9.57 2.99
N ALA A 546 -12.71 10.44 2.04
CA ALA A 546 -13.68 11.18 1.26
C ALA A 546 -13.22 11.26 -0.20
N SER A 547 -14.15 11.50 -1.11
CA SER A 547 -13.86 11.60 -2.53
C SER A 547 -14.41 12.85 -3.19
N ALA A 548 -13.85 13.19 -4.35
CA ALA A 548 -14.36 14.20 -5.26
C ALA A 548 -14.11 13.77 -6.71
N PHE A 549 -14.89 14.29 -7.64
CA PHE A 549 -14.83 13.94 -9.06
C PHE A 549 -14.42 15.12 -9.91
N MET A 550 -13.76 14.83 -11.02
CA MET A 550 -13.52 15.78 -12.11
C MET A 550 -13.53 15.03 -13.45
N SER A 551 -13.70 15.78 -14.55
CA SER A 551 -13.81 15.20 -15.89
C SER A 551 -12.84 15.87 -16.88
N LEU A 552 -12.26 15.07 -17.75
CA LEU A 552 -11.35 15.48 -18.83
C LEU A 552 -12.01 15.24 -20.19
N THR A 553 -12.42 16.31 -20.85
CA THR A 553 -12.86 16.23 -22.25
C THR A 553 -11.65 16.13 -23.19
N ILE A 554 -11.65 15.16 -24.10
CA ILE A 554 -10.52 14.94 -25.02
C ILE A 554 -10.78 15.64 -26.35
N ALA A 555 -9.98 16.67 -26.65
CA ALA A 555 -10.06 17.41 -27.89
C ALA A 555 -9.37 16.67 -29.06
N SER A 556 -9.80 16.98 -30.28
CA SER A 556 -9.12 16.50 -31.49
C SER A 556 -7.78 17.20 -31.75
N SER A 557 -7.52 18.34 -31.11
CA SER A 557 -6.20 19.01 -31.10
C SER A 557 -5.18 18.18 -30.33
N GLY A 558 -3.89 18.35 -30.65
CA GLY A 558 -2.81 17.55 -30.13
C GLY A 558 -2.15 16.65 -31.20
N PRO A 559 -1.08 15.93 -30.84
CA PRO A 559 -0.42 15.97 -29.53
C PRO A 559 0.41 17.24 -29.33
N PHE A 560 0.33 17.85 -28.14
CA PHE A 560 1.24 18.94 -27.75
C PHE A 560 2.61 18.35 -27.38
N ARG A 561 3.70 18.85 -27.99
CA ARG A 561 5.03 18.23 -27.83
C ARG A 561 6.18 19.21 -27.80
N VAL A 562 7.11 19.08 -26.86
CA VAL A 562 8.41 19.75 -26.90
C VAL A 562 9.23 19.18 -28.05
N THR A 563 9.71 20.06 -28.93
CA THR A 563 10.52 19.69 -30.09
C THR A 563 11.99 20.05 -29.93
N ASP A 564 12.32 21.09 -29.15
CA ASP A 564 13.69 21.44 -28.76
C ASP A 564 13.70 22.17 -27.41
N PRO A 565 14.59 21.81 -26.46
CA PRO A 565 15.56 20.72 -26.52
C PRO A 565 14.86 19.36 -26.46
N ASN A 566 15.30 18.39 -27.28
CA ASN A 566 14.73 17.03 -27.25
C ASN A 566 15.76 15.91 -27.44
N THR A 567 17.03 16.29 -27.53
CA THR A 567 18.20 15.41 -27.66
C THR A 567 19.32 15.95 -26.79
N ALA A 568 20.35 15.15 -26.53
CA ALA A 568 21.55 15.63 -25.84
C ALA A 568 22.16 16.82 -26.59
N LEU A 569 22.29 17.94 -25.89
CA LEU A 569 22.93 19.17 -26.38
C LEU A 569 23.63 19.90 -25.23
N VAL A 570 24.29 21.02 -25.57
CA VAL A 570 24.92 21.89 -24.57
C VAL A 570 24.37 23.31 -24.73
N TRP A 571 23.78 23.82 -23.65
CA TRP A 571 23.45 25.23 -23.48
C TRP A 571 24.56 25.92 -22.69
N ASN A 572 25.27 26.84 -23.34
CA ASN A 572 26.24 27.70 -22.66
C ASN A 572 25.50 28.96 -22.16
N GLY A 573 25.53 29.20 -20.85
CA GLY A 573 24.95 30.38 -20.20
C GLY A 573 26.01 31.39 -19.78
N PRO A 574 25.66 32.67 -19.55
CA PRO A 574 24.37 33.27 -19.86
C PRO A 574 24.25 33.57 -21.36
N GLY A 575 23.12 33.20 -21.96
CA GLY A 575 22.84 33.42 -23.38
C GLY A 575 21.40 33.04 -23.74
N PRO A 576 20.84 33.59 -24.84
CA PRO A 576 19.53 33.22 -25.31
C PRO A 576 19.55 31.80 -25.90
N HIS A 577 18.65 30.95 -25.44
CA HIS A 577 18.40 29.63 -26.02
C HIS A 577 16.97 29.57 -26.53
N ALA A 578 16.75 28.85 -27.63
CA ALA A 578 15.41 28.62 -28.15
C ALA A 578 14.81 27.40 -27.48
N VAL A 579 13.54 27.50 -27.10
CA VAL A 579 12.68 26.36 -26.77
C VAL A 579 11.57 26.34 -27.80
N THR A 580 11.32 25.18 -28.40
CA THR A 580 10.27 25.01 -29.41
C THR A 580 9.35 23.85 -29.06
N TRP A 581 8.10 23.96 -29.47
CA TRP A 581 7.08 22.94 -29.28
C TRP A 581 6.06 22.93 -30.42
N ASP A 582 5.41 21.79 -30.63
CA ASP A 582 4.24 21.68 -31.49
C ASP A 582 3.01 22.16 -30.71
N VAL A 583 2.46 23.31 -31.13
CA VAL A 583 1.21 23.87 -30.59
C VAL A 583 0.03 22.94 -30.84
N ALA A 584 0.03 22.23 -31.97
CA ALA A 584 -0.98 21.24 -32.36
C ALA A 584 -2.45 21.71 -32.20
N GLY A 585 -2.72 23.00 -32.42
CA GLY A 585 -4.06 23.61 -32.30
C GLY A 585 -4.58 23.74 -30.87
N THR A 586 -3.72 23.59 -29.85
CA THR A 586 -4.09 23.74 -28.43
C THR A 586 -4.36 25.18 -28.00
N ASP A 587 -3.85 26.15 -28.75
CA ASP A 587 -4.05 27.58 -28.58
C ASP A 587 -5.48 28.03 -28.90
N ALA A 588 -6.18 27.27 -29.75
CA ALA A 588 -7.56 27.53 -30.14
C ALA A 588 -8.58 26.71 -29.33
N ALA A 589 -9.85 27.10 -29.42
CA ALA A 589 -10.95 26.31 -28.87
C ALA A 589 -11.00 24.90 -29.54
N PRO A 590 -11.29 23.83 -28.78
CA PRO A 590 -11.86 23.86 -27.42
C PRO A 590 -10.82 23.79 -26.27
N VAL A 591 -9.53 23.63 -26.55
CA VAL A 591 -8.48 23.57 -25.49
C VAL A 591 -8.14 24.96 -24.95
N SER A 592 -8.05 25.96 -25.82
CA SER A 592 -7.89 27.38 -25.51
C SER A 592 -6.70 27.72 -24.60
N CYS A 593 -5.57 27.05 -24.79
CA CYS A 593 -4.33 27.33 -24.09
C CYS A 593 -3.59 28.52 -24.72
N ALA A 594 -3.91 29.74 -24.33
CA ALA A 594 -3.32 30.95 -24.92
C ALA A 594 -1.83 31.15 -24.60
N ALA A 595 -1.37 30.61 -23.47
CA ALA A 595 -0.01 30.79 -22.98
C ALA A 595 0.54 29.54 -22.29
N VAL A 596 1.87 29.41 -22.32
CA VAL A 596 2.62 28.31 -21.72
C VAL A 596 3.69 28.82 -20.75
N ASP A 597 3.97 28.02 -19.73
CA ASP A 597 5.10 28.20 -18.83
C ASP A 597 6.23 27.26 -19.24
N ILE A 598 7.44 27.81 -19.37
CA ILE A 598 8.66 27.08 -19.70
C ILE A 598 9.45 26.92 -18.42
N LEU A 599 9.54 25.68 -17.96
CA LEU A 599 10.16 25.30 -16.70
C LEU A 599 11.42 24.46 -16.96
N LEU A 600 12.39 24.59 -16.06
CA LEU A 600 13.64 23.86 -16.10
C LEU A 600 13.80 22.97 -14.87
N SER A 601 14.19 21.73 -15.14
CA SER A 601 14.74 20.78 -14.18
C SER A 601 16.25 20.72 -14.31
N THR A 602 16.93 20.48 -13.18
CA THR A 602 18.37 20.18 -13.13
C THR A 602 18.67 18.79 -12.57
N ASP A 603 17.64 17.97 -12.31
CA ASP A 603 17.73 16.67 -11.64
C ASP A 603 17.31 15.49 -12.54
N GLY A 604 17.20 15.71 -13.85
CA GLY A 604 16.77 14.71 -14.83
C GLY A 604 15.25 14.72 -15.08
N GLY A 605 14.54 15.75 -14.62
CA GLY A 605 13.11 15.94 -14.84
C GLY A 605 12.21 15.52 -13.68
N TYR A 606 12.77 15.19 -12.51
CA TYR A 606 11.98 14.81 -11.33
C TYR A 606 11.33 16.02 -10.66
N SER A 607 12.02 17.18 -10.66
CA SER A 607 11.47 18.44 -10.17
C SER A 607 11.71 19.58 -11.16
N TYR A 608 10.84 20.60 -11.12
CA TYR A 608 10.89 21.79 -11.99
C TYR A 608 10.83 23.10 -11.17
N PRO A 609 11.83 23.37 -10.30
CA PRO A 609 11.78 24.54 -9.41
C PRO A 609 12.08 25.86 -10.13
N LEU A 610 12.62 25.82 -11.36
CA LEU A 610 13.08 27.00 -12.08
C LEU A 610 12.10 27.35 -13.20
N THR A 611 11.51 28.54 -13.15
CA THR A 611 10.73 29.08 -14.26
C THR A 611 11.64 29.91 -15.15
N LEU A 612 11.85 29.46 -16.40
CA LEU A 612 12.65 30.18 -17.38
C LEU A 612 11.86 31.32 -18.03
N LEU A 613 10.58 31.06 -18.32
CA LEU A 613 9.66 32.04 -18.87
C LEU A 613 8.23 31.66 -18.51
N ALA A 614 7.50 32.56 -17.87
CA ALA A 614 6.10 32.37 -17.55
C ALA A 614 5.20 33.06 -18.59
N ALA A 615 4.03 32.48 -18.83
CA ALA A 615 2.98 33.01 -19.71
C ALA A 615 3.49 33.42 -21.11
N ALA A 616 4.41 32.64 -21.70
CA ALA A 616 4.83 32.81 -23.08
C ALA A 616 3.64 32.54 -24.02
N PRO A 617 3.45 33.28 -25.12
CA PRO A 617 2.43 32.95 -26.10
C PRO A 617 2.56 31.49 -26.56
N ASN A 618 1.44 30.78 -26.68
CA ASN A 618 1.43 29.42 -27.21
C ASN A 618 1.54 29.41 -28.75
N ASP A 619 2.65 29.91 -29.28
CA ASP A 619 2.89 30.10 -30.72
C ASP A 619 4.02 29.20 -31.29
N GLY A 620 4.55 28.30 -30.47
CA GLY A 620 5.47 27.23 -30.87
C GLY A 620 6.95 27.52 -30.64
N SER A 621 7.32 28.73 -30.20
CA SER A 621 8.69 29.01 -29.81
C SER A 621 8.82 30.14 -28.79
N ALA A 622 9.83 30.05 -27.93
CA ALA A 622 10.26 31.17 -27.11
C ALA A 622 11.78 31.22 -27.01
N SER A 623 12.32 32.42 -26.85
CA SER A 623 13.71 32.61 -26.44
C SER A 623 13.77 32.81 -24.94
N ILE A 624 14.57 31.97 -24.27
CA ILE A 624 14.76 32.00 -22.82
C ILE A 624 16.21 32.35 -22.49
N VAL A 625 16.45 32.86 -21.28
CA VAL A 625 17.80 33.08 -20.75
C VAL A 625 18.01 32.11 -19.60
N VAL A 626 19.12 31.37 -19.66
CA VAL A 626 19.48 30.39 -18.64
C VAL A 626 20.56 31.00 -17.75
N GLU A 627 20.20 31.31 -16.51
CA GLU A 627 21.09 31.83 -15.47
C GLU A 627 21.37 30.78 -14.37
N THR A 628 21.25 29.50 -14.72
CA THR A 628 21.16 28.39 -13.76
C THR A 628 22.52 27.69 -13.57
N PRO A 629 22.75 26.99 -12.45
CA PRO A 629 24.01 26.29 -12.20
C PRO A 629 24.27 25.18 -13.23
N ASN A 630 25.54 24.79 -13.37
CA ASN A 630 25.97 23.70 -14.23
C ASN A 630 25.22 22.41 -13.90
N THR A 631 24.73 21.72 -14.93
CA THR A 631 24.15 20.38 -14.79
C THR A 631 24.29 19.60 -16.08
N THR A 632 24.40 18.28 -15.99
CA THR A 632 24.32 17.36 -17.13
C THR A 632 22.95 16.68 -17.25
N LYS A 633 22.02 17.02 -16.36
CA LYS A 633 20.70 16.41 -16.23
C LYS A 633 19.58 17.42 -16.41
N ALA A 634 19.77 18.38 -17.32
CA ALA A 634 18.75 19.38 -17.57
C ALA A 634 17.57 18.79 -18.37
N ARG A 635 16.35 19.17 -18.01
CA ARG A 635 15.12 18.91 -18.79
C ARG A 635 14.26 20.15 -18.86
N VAL A 636 13.67 20.39 -20.01
CA VAL A 636 12.66 21.45 -20.19
C VAL A 636 11.27 20.82 -20.12
N LYS A 637 10.36 21.50 -19.42
CA LYS A 637 8.93 21.24 -19.48
C LYS A 637 8.24 22.47 -20.04
N VAL A 638 7.36 22.26 -21.01
CA VAL A 638 6.44 23.30 -21.50
C VAL A 638 5.05 22.90 -21.05
N ALA A 639 4.43 23.70 -20.19
CA ALA A 639 3.13 23.41 -19.58
C ALA A 639 2.13 24.51 -19.94
N CYS A 640 0.87 24.16 -20.16
CA CYS A 640 -0.16 25.18 -20.34
C CYS A 640 -0.36 25.97 -19.03
N SER A 641 -0.39 27.30 -19.09
CA SER A 641 -0.49 28.12 -17.87
C SER A 641 -1.86 28.03 -17.16
N THR A 642 -2.90 27.55 -17.86
CA THR A 642 -4.28 27.50 -17.33
C THR A 642 -4.94 26.14 -17.49
N ASN A 643 -4.19 25.12 -17.88
CA ASN A 643 -4.69 23.76 -18.15
C ASN A 643 -3.69 22.74 -17.57
N VAL A 644 -4.11 21.48 -17.45
CA VAL A 644 -3.34 20.42 -16.76
C VAL A 644 -2.32 19.71 -17.64
N PHE A 645 -2.35 19.94 -18.96
CA PHE A 645 -1.48 19.26 -19.91
C PHE A 645 -0.12 19.95 -20.05
N PHE A 646 0.89 19.15 -20.38
CA PHE A 646 2.26 19.60 -20.61
C PHE A 646 3.00 18.58 -21.48
N ASP A 647 4.21 18.93 -21.90
CA ASP A 647 5.19 17.95 -22.38
C ASP A 647 6.60 18.22 -21.84
N ILE A 648 7.45 17.20 -21.83
CA ILE A 648 8.82 17.22 -21.30
C ILE A 648 9.79 16.81 -22.42
N SER A 649 10.94 17.48 -22.48
CA SER A 649 12.06 17.06 -23.34
C SER A 649 12.47 15.60 -23.10
N ASN A 650 12.59 14.80 -24.15
CA ASN A 650 12.84 13.35 -24.11
C ASN A 650 14.28 12.95 -23.74
N ALA A 651 15.25 13.86 -23.77
CA ALA A 651 16.63 13.58 -23.35
C ALA A 651 17.19 14.61 -22.37
N ASP A 652 18.09 14.14 -21.47
CA ASP A 652 18.92 15.02 -20.64
C ASP A 652 19.81 15.86 -21.56
N PHE A 653 19.97 17.14 -21.25
CA PHE A 653 20.97 17.99 -21.88
C PHE A 653 21.86 18.67 -20.83
N THR A 654 22.97 19.25 -21.29
CA THR A 654 23.96 19.89 -20.42
C THR A 654 23.77 21.41 -20.42
N ILE A 655 23.84 22.03 -19.25
CA ILE A 655 23.98 23.47 -19.06
C ILE A 655 25.37 23.74 -18.48
N LEU A 656 26.12 24.63 -19.11
CA LEU A 656 27.44 25.08 -18.66
C LEU A 656 27.45 26.60 -18.50
N ASP A 657 28.00 27.08 -17.40
CA ASP A 657 28.30 28.49 -17.16
C ASP A 657 29.57 28.87 -17.93
N ALA A 658 29.48 29.94 -18.72
CA ALA A 658 30.53 30.46 -19.59
C ALA A 658 31.75 30.96 -18.81
N GLY A 659 31.61 31.21 -17.49
CA GLY A 659 32.73 31.57 -16.62
C GLY A 659 33.86 30.52 -16.58
N LEU A 660 33.56 29.24 -16.86
CA LEU A 660 34.55 28.16 -16.92
C LEU A 660 35.08 27.86 -18.32
N PHE A 661 34.38 28.31 -19.37
CA PHE A 661 34.80 28.12 -20.76
C PHE A 661 35.95 29.06 -21.15
N GLN A 662 36.03 30.24 -20.51
CA GLN A 662 37.13 31.20 -20.72
C GLN A 662 38.42 30.77 -20.00
N ASP A 663 38.32 30.30 -18.75
CA ASP A 663 39.49 29.88 -17.94
C ASP A 663 40.23 28.68 -18.55
N TYR A 664 39.51 27.75 -19.21
CA TYR A 664 40.14 26.57 -19.83
C TYR A 664 41.06 26.93 -21.00
N PHE A 665 40.69 27.93 -21.81
CA PHE A 665 41.53 28.39 -22.91
C PHE A 665 42.63 29.37 -22.48
N GLU A 666 42.44 30.10 -21.38
CA GLU A 666 43.42 31.08 -20.88
C GLU A 666 44.49 30.49 -19.95
N THR A 667 44.17 29.46 -19.16
CA THR A 667 45.06 28.97 -18.09
C THR A 667 45.53 27.52 -18.25
N GLY A 668 44.80 26.69 -19.00
CA GLY A 668 45.08 25.25 -19.13
C GLY A 668 44.96 24.47 -17.82
N ASP A 669 44.34 25.04 -16.78
CA ASP A 669 44.25 24.42 -15.45
C ASP A 669 42.92 23.67 -15.24
N LEU A 670 43.03 22.36 -15.01
CA LEU A 670 41.91 21.45 -14.71
C LEU A 670 41.58 21.38 -13.21
N SER A 671 42.31 22.09 -12.34
CA SER A 671 42.16 21.98 -10.88
C SER A 671 40.77 22.37 -10.36
N ARG A 672 40.09 23.32 -11.04
CA ARG A 672 38.74 23.79 -10.68
C ARG A 672 37.60 22.83 -11.04
N TRP A 673 37.84 21.82 -11.88
CA TRP A 673 36.86 20.77 -12.18
C TRP A 673 36.58 19.84 -10.98
N SER A 674 37.53 19.73 -10.04
CA SER A 674 37.47 18.73 -8.97
C SER A 674 36.61 19.11 -7.75
N HIS A 675 35.98 20.29 -7.74
CA HIS A 675 35.21 20.80 -6.58
C HIS A 675 33.72 21.03 -6.85
N ALA A 676 33.22 20.61 -8.02
CA ALA A 676 31.81 20.69 -8.41
C ALA A 676 31.20 19.28 -8.61
N HIS A 677 31.47 18.36 -7.67
CA HIS A 677 30.86 17.03 -7.62
C HIS A 677 29.90 16.92 -6.44
#